data_AF-A0A3M1A292-F1
#
_entry.id   AF-A0A3M1A292-F1
#
_cell.length_a   1.000
_cell.length_b   1.000
_cell.length_c   1.000
_cell.angle_alpha   90.00
_cell.angle_beta   90.00
_cell.angle_gamma   90.00
#
_symmetry.space_group_name_H-M   'P 1'
#
loop_
_entity.id
_entity.type
_entity.pdbx_description
1 polymer ?
#
loop_
_entity_poly.entity_id
_entity_poly.type
_entity_poly.pdbx_seq_one_letter_code
_entity_poly.pdbx_strand_id
1 'polypeptide(L)'
;MRRNGSLWVLCFFITLGILTGCSKQNDRKIKLSNRANSEANVQSVSSIVQFAPEEQHSIAILPFINKTQNKNLNWLRRGLADMLATELSQSIYIDVIALSRIYEILGEMGKKPDNLKDLDVTLTVAKKARVKTIITGTFVQDKMNFKIHVTLWNVETGQILTEENVQGKSLEQIFSIVNKLSEILRDYFQGEIKVSPAQKPLREMTQSVEAFRCYSTALEQLDKFAYSQADSCLRRAIELDSTFAAAYLRLAEIKFRINDVQGADLVLKQAQRHAERLSKPDQIWLRLYEARLKGDISGLLAALEDFLRFEPNDLQTRLQLANLLHMQLGKYDRALEEYELILEIDPDQKIVYNNLGYLYAKRGDFKTALKYIDQYINLAPDEPNPYDSKGELLMMAGRMQEAVKQLKIALAKRPDFYHSAMRLSLAYSELGDLQQALKYSDLWIKNAPSALIKAEAYLNKAALLWRFGKIKEAKKSLIRAQNAYPNFVQIALVGGEMYKAIGDTAAAKQLYFSYFDRFKNLISSKNLEYNEIYKILRFCMEADLPTEQLIPILVKLIDSEKRPLQKHFFATHLAILYMRLGKFEKARQYYTDLGQEFIDLLIQFPNPGWSVSWKYSVEAIQLAPLQDKEDFTFVNNLMEAARKAGRQDLQIIAQFFYAQYHAKYERKNALAKVYQKLGTPLENVWFVIGPFANRSGFDHVFPPERSIKLDTSYQSAGRNLRWQHIIDGAYEGYVDLRSSLQPSSWAVGYGVLYVNSPDRRKVQLRVASDEACKMWLNDKLVWQAYRTGEVPLDHDIVAVVLHPGDNKILIKVTNSIEDWGFYFRVTDEQGAGFSDIKFRSADRVEGDMAYR
;
A
#
# COMPACT_ATOMS: atom_id res chain seq x y z
N MET A 1 -42.22 -10.78 -12.69
CA MET A 1 -41.72 -9.38 -12.80
C MET A 1 -40.36 -9.36 -12.10
N ARG A 2 -39.21 -9.34 -12.80
CA ARG A 2 -38.51 -8.13 -13.29
C ARG A 2 -38.16 -7.09 -12.21
N ARG A 3 -37.13 -7.40 -11.41
CA ARG A 3 -36.14 -6.50 -10.77
C ARG A 3 -34.80 -7.26 -10.86
N ASN A 4 -33.75 -6.77 -11.52
CA ASN A 4 -32.87 -5.60 -11.28
C ASN A 4 -31.63 -6.01 -10.47
N GLY A 5 -30.47 -6.04 -11.12
CA GLY A 5 -29.14 -6.21 -10.51
C GLY A 5 -28.03 -5.75 -11.46
N SER A 6 -27.08 -4.96 -10.94
CA SER A 6 -25.76 -4.53 -11.48
C SER A 6 -25.28 -3.35 -10.60
N LEU A 7 -24.31 -3.44 -9.68
CA LEU A 7 -22.88 -3.87 -9.70
C LEU A 7 -21.89 -2.84 -10.33
N TRP A 8 -20.62 -2.87 -9.89
CA TRP A 8 -19.77 -1.71 -9.53
C TRP A 8 -18.22 -1.95 -9.69
N VAL A 9 -17.52 -1.37 -10.71
CA VAL A 9 -16.07 -0.95 -10.65
C VAL A 9 -15.70 0.24 -11.57
N LEU A 10 -15.03 1.24 -11.00
CA LEU A 10 -14.19 2.31 -11.61
C LEU A 10 -12.85 2.41 -10.85
N CYS A 11 -12.84 2.09 -9.55
CA CYS A 11 -11.79 2.47 -8.61
C CYS A 11 -10.51 1.62 -8.71
N PHE A 12 -9.65 1.98 -9.66
CA PHE A 12 -8.22 1.61 -9.64
C PHE A 12 -7.38 2.67 -10.35
N PHE A 13 -6.72 3.55 -9.58
CA PHE A 13 -5.31 3.98 -9.76
C PHE A 13 -4.93 5.11 -8.79
N ILE A 14 -4.46 4.75 -7.59
CA ILE A 14 -3.22 5.21 -6.92
C ILE A 14 -3.17 4.63 -5.50
N THR A 15 -2.10 3.86 -5.19
CA THR A 15 -1.73 3.29 -3.85
C THR A 15 -2.78 2.38 -3.17
N LEU A 16 -2.57 1.08 -2.97
CA LEU A 16 -1.49 0.44 -2.20
C LEU A 16 -1.34 1.09 -0.81
N GLY A 17 -1.96 0.56 0.24
CA GLY A 17 -1.86 1.14 1.59
C GLY A 17 -3.06 0.84 2.49
N ILE A 18 -2.88 -0.17 3.34
CA ILE A 18 -3.87 -0.78 4.25
C ILE A 18 -3.69 -0.19 5.68
N LEU A 19 -4.64 -0.34 6.61
CA LEU A 19 -4.99 0.68 7.63
C LEU A 19 -4.62 0.34 9.10
N THR A 20 -4.22 1.34 9.91
CA THR A 20 -4.07 1.28 11.38
C THR A 20 -5.23 1.83 12.20
N GLY A 21 -5.38 1.30 13.41
CA GLY A 21 -5.30 2.12 14.63
C GLY A 21 -3.95 1.90 15.35
N CYS A 22 -3.53 2.70 16.34
CA CYS A 22 -4.17 3.89 16.92
C CYS A 22 -3.31 4.51 18.04
N SER A 23 -3.25 5.84 18.13
CA SER A 23 -3.03 6.53 19.42
C SER A 23 -3.69 7.93 19.47
N LYS A 24 -4.03 8.39 20.67
CA LYS A 24 -4.42 9.77 20.98
C LYS A 24 -3.58 10.30 22.12
N GLN A 25 -3.05 11.52 21.97
CA GLN A 25 -2.49 12.28 23.09
C GLN A 25 -3.60 12.95 23.92
N ASN A 26 -3.27 13.27 25.17
CA ASN A 26 -3.48 14.62 25.70
C ASN A 26 -2.54 14.92 26.88
N ASP A 27 -2.14 16.19 26.99
CA ASP A 27 -1.05 16.71 27.83
C ASP A 27 -0.94 16.18 29.27
N ARG A 28 0.24 15.67 29.61
CA ARG A 28 0.82 15.79 30.95
C ARG A 28 2.34 16.02 30.88
N LYS A 29 2.78 17.24 31.21
CA LYS A 29 4.20 17.52 31.54
C LYS A 29 4.55 16.82 32.85
N ILE A 30 5.23 15.68 32.80
CA ILE A 30 5.78 14.98 33.97
C ILE A 30 7.27 14.71 33.73
N LYS A 31 8.09 14.93 34.78
CA LYS A 31 9.54 14.71 34.73
C LYS A 31 9.85 13.20 34.68
N LEU A 32 10.92 12.84 33.97
CA LEU A 32 11.57 11.55 34.10
C LEU A 32 12.10 11.37 35.54
N SER A 33 11.85 10.22 36.17
CA SER A 33 12.45 9.83 37.44
C SER A 33 12.53 8.30 37.57
N ASN A 34 13.72 7.77 37.81
CA ASN A 34 14.00 6.34 37.91
C ASN A 34 13.30 5.68 39.12
N ARG A 35 12.71 4.48 38.95
CA ARG A 35 13.09 3.27 39.72
C ARG A 35 12.33 1.98 39.34
N ALA A 36 13.02 0.89 39.67
CA ALA A 36 12.82 -0.53 39.38
C ALA A 36 11.54 -1.24 39.89
N ASN A 37 11.31 -2.42 39.30
CA ASN A 37 10.71 -3.67 39.81
C ASN A 37 9.23 -3.75 40.26
N SER A 38 8.45 -4.51 39.49
CA SER A 38 7.65 -5.66 40.01
C SER A 38 7.23 -6.59 38.85
N GLU A 39 7.36 -7.90 39.00
CA GLU A 39 7.14 -8.91 37.93
C GLU A 39 5.72 -9.50 37.92
N ALA A 40 5.19 -9.85 36.73
CA ALA A 40 4.07 -10.79 36.57
C ALA A 40 3.91 -11.31 35.12
N ASN A 41 4.61 -12.41 34.79
CA ASN A 41 4.36 -13.36 33.69
C ASN A 41 3.58 -12.90 32.43
N VAL A 42 4.33 -12.52 31.39
CA VAL A 42 3.99 -12.85 29.99
C VAL A 42 5.10 -13.73 29.43
N GLN A 43 4.77 -14.84 28.76
CA GLN A 43 5.78 -15.78 28.26
C GLN A 43 6.51 -15.22 27.02
N SER A 44 7.64 -14.56 27.29
CA SER A 44 8.82 -14.44 26.42
C SER A 44 8.57 -14.45 24.90
N VAL A 45 8.19 -13.29 24.34
CA VAL A 45 8.84 -12.87 23.09
C VAL A 45 10.32 -12.72 23.42
N SER A 46 11.21 -13.30 22.61
CA SER A 46 12.65 -13.36 22.92
C SER A 46 13.24 -11.97 23.15
N SER A 47 13.98 -11.81 24.26
CA SER A 47 14.58 -10.56 24.68
C SER A 47 15.40 -9.90 23.57
N ILE A 48 15.01 -8.68 23.21
CA ILE A 48 15.64 -7.88 22.17
C ILE A 48 17.03 -7.46 22.66
N VAL A 49 18.08 -7.97 22.01
CA VAL A 49 19.41 -7.34 22.05
C VAL A 49 19.46 -6.32 20.92
N GLN A 50 18.93 -5.13 21.18
CA GLN A 50 19.18 -3.94 20.37
C GLN A 50 20.50 -3.38 20.87
N PHE A 51 21.55 -3.53 20.08
CA PHE A 51 22.72 -2.67 20.21
C PHE A 51 22.33 -1.26 19.76
N ALA A 52 22.76 -0.24 20.49
CA ALA A 52 22.59 1.15 20.07
C ALA A 52 23.50 1.43 18.85
N PRO A 53 23.13 2.37 17.95
CA PRO A 53 24.00 2.77 16.83
C PRO A 53 25.39 3.28 17.28
N GLU A 54 25.50 3.72 18.52
CA GLU A 54 26.75 4.16 19.13
C GLU A 54 27.71 3.00 19.47
N GLU A 55 27.19 1.78 19.68
CA GLU A 55 27.94 0.56 20.03
C GLU A 55 28.51 -0.18 18.81
N GLN A 56 28.01 0.08 17.59
CA GLN A 56 28.61 -0.40 16.35
C GLN A 56 29.73 0.55 15.88
N HIS A 57 30.80 0.00 15.30
CA HIS A 57 31.90 0.81 14.76
C HIS A 57 31.76 0.96 13.24
N SER A 58 31.32 2.14 12.78
CA SER A 58 31.12 2.41 11.35
C SER A 58 32.44 2.62 10.60
N ILE A 59 32.65 1.84 9.53
CA ILE A 59 33.88 1.85 8.74
C ILE A 59 33.61 2.10 7.25
N ALA A 60 34.58 2.69 6.55
CA ALA A 60 34.60 2.77 5.09
C ALA A 60 35.93 2.22 4.54
N ILE A 61 35.85 1.30 3.59
CA ILE A 61 37.03 0.62 3.00
C ILE A 61 37.27 1.18 1.61
N LEU A 62 38.38 1.89 1.43
CA LEU A 62 38.66 2.61 0.17
C LEU A 62 39.43 1.75 -0.85
N PRO A 63 39.33 2.07 -2.16
CA PRO A 63 40.04 1.33 -3.19
C PRO A 63 41.56 1.39 -3.00
N PHE A 64 42.16 0.21 -2.88
CA PHE A 64 43.58 0.04 -2.59
C PHE A 64 44.45 0.66 -3.69
N ILE A 65 45.68 1.05 -3.32
CA ILE A 65 46.70 1.53 -4.26
C ILE A 65 47.53 0.34 -4.74
N ASN A 66 47.47 0.06 -6.05
CA ASN A 66 48.39 -0.87 -6.69
C ASN A 66 49.79 -0.25 -6.74
N LYS A 67 50.73 -0.74 -5.92
CA LYS A 67 52.15 -0.35 -5.96
C LYS A 67 53.01 -1.32 -6.78
N THR A 68 52.40 -2.31 -7.46
CA THR A 68 53.10 -3.17 -8.42
C THR A 68 53.30 -2.48 -9.76
N GLN A 69 54.26 -2.96 -10.56
CA GLN A 69 54.39 -2.55 -11.96
C GLN A 69 53.36 -3.24 -12.89
N ASN A 70 52.56 -4.18 -12.36
CA ASN A 70 51.63 -5.00 -13.15
C ASN A 70 50.22 -4.37 -13.20
N LYS A 71 49.87 -3.79 -14.35
CA LYS A 71 48.55 -3.19 -14.60
C LYS A 71 47.41 -4.22 -14.60
N ASN A 72 47.68 -5.50 -14.85
CA ASN A 72 46.64 -6.54 -14.83
C ASN A 72 46.09 -6.77 -13.42
N LEU A 73 46.82 -6.35 -12.37
CA LEU A 73 46.37 -6.40 -10.98
C LEU A 73 45.51 -5.19 -10.57
N ASN A 74 45.23 -4.24 -11.47
CA ASN A 74 44.45 -3.05 -11.13
C ASN A 74 43.02 -3.35 -10.64
N TRP A 75 42.46 -4.52 -10.96
CA TRP A 75 41.14 -4.92 -10.41
C TRP A 75 41.19 -5.13 -8.89
N LEU A 76 42.31 -5.59 -8.33
CA LEU A 76 42.50 -5.80 -6.88
C LEU A 76 42.40 -4.49 -6.08
N ARG A 77 42.50 -3.33 -6.74
CA ARG A 77 42.23 -2.03 -6.10
C ARG A 77 40.82 -1.99 -5.50
N ARG A 78 39.81 -2.38 -6.27
CA ARG A 78 38.44 -2.56 -5.77
C ARG A 78 38.28 -3.94 -5.13
N GLY A 79 38.80 -4.99 -5.77
CA GLY A 79 38.64 -6.37 -5.33
C GLY A 79 39.02 -6.60 -3.87
N LEU A 80 40.13 -6.02 -3.39
CA LEU A 80 40.52 -6.14 -1.96
C LEU A 80 39.56 -5.41 -1.01
N ALA A 81 38.98 -4.29 -1.42
CA ALA A 81 37.98 -3.58 -0.64
C ALA A 81 36.66 -4.36 -0.60
N ASP A 82 36.18 -4.86 -1.74
CA ASP A 82 34.98 -5.72 -1.82
C ASP A 82 35.19 -7.03 -1.00
N MET A 83 36.39 -7.64 -1.05
CA MET A 83 36.73 -8.82 -0.26
C MET A 83 36.69 -8.52 1.25
N LEU A 84 37.40 -7.48 1.71
CA LEU A 84 37.40 -7.10 3.14
C LEU A 84 36.00 -6.71 3.62
N ALA A 85 35.22 -5.99 2.82
CA ALA A 85 33.83 -5.67 3.14
C ALA A 85 33.01 -6.95 3.38
N THR A 86 33.13 -7.94 2.49
CA THR A 86 32.40 -9.23 2.56
C THR A 86 32.71 -10.06 3.81
N GLU A 87 33.87 -9.88 4.44
CA GLU A 87 34.25 -10.60 5.68
C GLU A 87 34.07 -9.75 6.94
N LEU A 88 34.18 -8.42 6.86
CA LEU A 88 33.94 -7.52 7.98
C LEU A 88 32.44 -7.34 8.25
N SER A 89 31.59 -7.27 7.20
CA SER A 89 30.12 -7.29 7.31
C SER A 89 29.54 -8.66 7.69
N GLN A 90 30.35 -9.54 8.29
CA GLN A 90 29.90 -10.75 8.99
C GLN A 90 30.03 -10.60 10.51
N SER A 91 30.32 -9.39 11.00
CA SER A 91 30.32 -9.03 12.43
C SER A 91 29.22 -8.00 12.73
N ILE A 92 28.38 -8.29 13.72
CA ILE A 92 27.33 -7.38 14.20
C ILE A 92 27.87 -6.12 14.90
N TYR A 93 29.19 -6.03 15.09
CA TYR A 93 29.86 -4.89 15.72
C TYR A 93 30.47 -3.90 14.71
N ILE A 94 30.45 -4.22 13.41
CA ILE A 94 31.13 -3.45 12.35
C ILE A 94 30.12 -3.07 11.26
N ASP A 95 29.74 -1.80 11.23
CA ASP A 95 28.85 -1.23 10.21
C ASP A 95 29.71 -0.84 8.98
N VAL A 96 29.60 -1.60 7.88
CA VAL A 96 30.45 -1.42 6.69
C VAL A 96 29.76 -0.52 5.67
N ILE A 97 30.04 0.78 5.75
CA ILE A 97 29.49 1.80 4.86
C ILE A 97 29.93 1.54 3.41
N ALA A 98 28.95 1.29 2.55
CA ALA A 98 29.17 0.93 1.15
C ALA A 98 29.92 2.01 0.37
N LEU A 99 30.90 1.57 -0.45
CA LEU A 99 31.74 2.45 -1.26
C LEU A 99 30.93 3.32 -2.25
N SER A 100 29.74 2.88 -2.65
CA SER A 100 28.80 3.67 -3.45
C SER A 100 28.33 4.95 -2.74
N ARG A 101 28.04 4.90 -1.43
CA ARG A 101 27.68 6.09 -0.62
C ARG A 101 28.85 7.07 -0.49
N ILE A 102 30.07 6.56 -0.37
CA ILE A 102 31.30 7.38 -0.41
C ILE A 102 31.43 8.09 -1.77
N TYR A 103 31.15 7.42 -2.88
CA TYR A 103 31.18 8.04 -4.22
C TYR A 103 30.01 9.01 -4.48
N GLU A 104 28.83 8.76 -3.92
CA GLU A 104 27.67 9.65 -3.99
C GLU A 104 28.00 11.01 -3.36
N ILE A 105 28.43 11.01 -2.09
CA ILE A 105 28.83 12.21 -1.34
C ILE A 105 30.01 12.94 -2.00
N LEU A 106 30.97 12.19 -2.56
CA LEU A 106 32.08 12.75 -3.34
C LEU A 106 31.58 13.44 -4.62
N GLY A 107 30.53 12.90 -5.25
CA GLY A 107 29.85 13.48 -6.41
C GLY A 107 29.07 14.75 -6.08
N GLU A 108 28.34 14.78 -4.96
CA GLU A 108 27.70 15.99 -4.40
C GLU A 108 28.70 17.12 -4.18
N MET A 109 29.91 16.77 -3.72
CA MET A 109 31.03 17.71 -3.53
C MET A 109 31.74 18.12 -4.84
N GLY A 110 31.24 17.69 -6.01
CA GLY A 110 31.82 18.00 -7.32
C GLY A 110 33.20 17.37 -7.56
N LYS A 111 33.55 16.31 -6.83
CA LYS A 111 34.84 15.62 -6.91
C LYS A 111 34.73 14.30 -7.71
N LYS A 112 35.87 13.70 -8.04
CA LYS A 112 35.98 12.42 -8.74
C LYS A 112 36.63 11.36 -7.84
N PRO A 113 36.42 10.05 -8.05
CA PRO A 113 37.04 8.98 -7.25
C PRO A 113 38.56 9.09 -7.04
N ASP A 114 39.30 9.63 -8.02
CA ASP A 114 40.74 9.88 -7.87
C ASP A 114 41.10 10.94 -6.80
N ASN A 115 40.16 11.79 -6.39
CA ASN A 115 40.37 12.75 -5.30
C ASN A 115 40.43 12.06 -3.91
N LEU A 116 40.00 10.80 -3.76
CA LEU A 116 40.15 10.06 -2.49
C LEU A 116 41.61 9.68 -2.16
N LYS A 117 42.56 10.02 -3.03
CA LYS A 117 44.01 9.98 -2.75
C LYS A 117 44.47 11.13 -1.84
N ASP A 118 43.66 12.17 -1.73
CA ASP A 118 43.83 13.30 -0.83
C ASP A 118 43.16 12.98 0.51
N LEU A 119 43.92 13.06 1.61
CA LEU A 119 43.43 12.66 2.93
C LEU A 119 42.36 13.63 3.46
N ASP A 120 42.47 14.93 3.20
CA ASP A 120 41.52 15.93 3.69
C ASP A 120 40.17 15.79 2.98
N VAL A 121 40.20 15.51 1.67
CA VAL A 121 38.98 15.17 0.90
C VAL A 121 38.36 13.89 1.44
N THR A 122 39.16 12.86 1.67
CA THR A 122 38.73 11.55 2.17
C THR A 122 38.11 11.63 3.57
N LEU A 123 38.74 12.34 4.52
CA LEU A 123 38.19 12.60 5.86
C LEU A 123 36.91 13.42 5.79
N THR A 124 36.84 14.44 4.93
CA THR A 124 35.63 15.28 4.76
C THR A 124 34.45 14.45 4.25
N VAL A 125 34.66 13.58 3.26
CA VAL A 125 33.62 12.67 2.75
C VAL A 125 33.19 11.66 3.82
N ALA A 126 34.14 11.12 4.59
CA ALA A 126 33.83 10.18 5.67
C ALA A 126 33.05 10.82 6.84
N LYS A 127 33.36 12.06 7.22
CA LYS A 127 32.56 12.83 8.19
C LYS A 127 31.13 13.04 7.70
N LYS A 128 30.95 13.43 6.42
CA LYS A 128 29.61 13.51 5.78
C LYS A 128 28.90 12.16 5.75
N ALA A 129 29.63 11.05 5.60
CA ALA A 129 29.11 9.69 5.61
C ALA A 129 28.87 9.11 7.03
N ARG A 130 29.09 9.87 8.11
CA ARG A 130 29.01 9.42 9.52
C ARG A 130 29.87 8.18 9.85
N VAL A 131 31.01 8.03 9.15
CA VAL A 131 31.98 6.95 9.35
C VAL A 131 32.89 7.27 10.55
N LYS A 132 33.10 6.32 11.47
CA LYS A 132 34.05 6.45 12.59
C LYS A 132 35.50 6.17 12.17
N THR A 133 35.74 5.24 11.24
CA THR A 133 37.10 4.86 10.79
C THR A 133 37.20 4.57 9.28
N ILE A 134 38.21 5.14 8.62
CA ILE A 134 38.53 4.78 7.23
C ILE A 134 39.63 3.73 7.21
N ILE A 135 39.47 2.71 6.36
CA ILE A 135 40.51 1.76 6.01
C ILE A 135 41.05 2.13 4.63
N THR A 136 42.29 2.61 4.59
CA THR A 136 43.07 2.78 3.35
C THR A 136 44.06 1.63 3.22
N GLY A 137 44.50 1.29 2.00
CA GLY A 137 45.51 0.26 1.85
C GLY A 137 46.28 0.29 0.53
N THR A 138 47.40 -0.41 0.52
CA THR A 138 48.29 -0.54 -0.64
C THR A 138 48.79 -1.98 -0.76
N PHE A 139 48.95 -2.49 -1.98
CA PHE A 139 49.45 -3.84 -2.19
C PHE A 139 50.68 -3.86 -3.12
N VAL A 140 51.59 -4.80 -2.84
CA VAL A 140 52.81 -5.07 -3.62
C VAL A 140 52.96 -6.56 -3.86
N GLN A 141 53.65 -6.91 -4.93
CA GLN A 141 54.03 -8.27 -5.28
C GLN A 141 55.52 -8.28 -5.63
N ASP A 142 56.30 -9.09 -4.92
CA ASP A 142 57.68 -9.43 -5.26
C ASP A 142 57.72 -10.83 -5.90
N LYS A 143 58.92 -11.36 -6.17
CA LYS A 143 59.07 -12.67 -6.84
C LYS A 143 58.58 -13.87 -6.02
N MET A 144 58.37 -13.74 -4.71
CA MET A 144 57.99 -14.85 -3.81
C MET A 144 56.89 -14.49 -2.80
N ASN A 145 56.41 -13.24 -2.77
CA ASN A 145 55.37 -12.81 -1.84
C ASN A 145 54.38 -11.82 -2.49
N PHE A 146 53.11 -11.93 -2.10
CA PHE A 146 52.11 -10.88 -2.25
C PHE A 146 51.85 -10.27 -0.86
N LYS A 147 51.93 -8.95 -0.74
CA LYS A 147 51.78 -8.24 0.55
C LYS A 147 50.69 -7.18 0.47
N ILE A 148 49.87 -7.10 1.52
CA ILE A 148 48.84 -6.09 1.71
C ILE A 148 49.17 -5.34 2.99
N HIS A 149 49.20 -4.02 2.87
CA HIS A 149 49.35 -3.07 3.98
C HIS A 149 48.08 -2.22 4.06
N VAL A 150 47.54 -2.03 5.26
CA VAL A 150 46.42 -1.12 5.53
C VAL A 150 46.75 -0.16 6.67
N THR A 151 46.21 1.05 6.57
CA THR A 151 46.27 2.10 7.59
C THR A 151 44.83 2.44 7.97
N LEU A 152 44.52 2.35 9.27
CA LEU A 152 43.24 2.75 9.84
C LEU A 152 43.32 4.19 10.31
N TRP A 153 42.35 5.01 9.91
CA TRP A 153 42.31 6.44 10.24
C TRP A 153 41.09 6.77 11.10
N ASN A 154 41.30 7.44 12.23
CA ASN A 154 40.23 8.06 13.00
C ASN A 154 39.65 9.21 12.18
N VAL A 155 38.37 9.15 11.84
CA VAL A 155 37.74 10.15 10.96
C VAL A 155 37.63 11.51 11.64
N GLU A 156 37.47 11.54 12.97
CA GLU A 156 37.26 12.79 13.70
C GLU A 156 38.56 13.58 13.87
N THR A 157 39.64 12.91 14.28
CA THR A 157 40.95 13.53 14.56
C THR A 157 41.92 13.52 13.38
N GLY A 158 41.65 12.73 12.33
CA GLY A 158 42.57 12.52 11.20
C GLY A 158 43.82 11.69 11.54
N GLN A 159 43.91 11.13 12.75
CA GLN A 159 45.08 10.39 13.22
C GLN A 159 45.04 8.92 12.78
N ILE A 160 46.22 8.32 12.59
CA ILE A 160 46.38 6.87 12.39
C ILE A 160 46.05 6.15 13.71
N LEU A 161 45.21 5.11 13.61
CA LEU A 161 44.78 4.26 14.71
C LEU A 161 45.65 2.99 14.84
N THR A 162 45.93 2.33 13.71
CA THR A 162 46.90 1.22 13.59
C THR A 162 47.31 1.05 12.12
N GLU A 163 48.41 0.32 11.89
CA GLU A 163 48.89 -0.08 10.57
C GLU A 163 49.15 -1.59 10.52
N GLU A 164 48.38 -2.31 9.70
CA GLU A 164 48.45 -3.77 9.62
C GLU A 164 49.10 -4.24 8.33
N ASN A 165 49.88 -5.32 8.44
CA ASN A 165 50.69 -5.86 7.35
C ASN A 165 50.55 -7.39 7.27
N VAL A 166 49.93 -7.88 6.19
CA VAL A 166 49.81 -9.32 5.91
C VAL A 166 50.53 -9.68 4.61
N GLN A 167 51.09 -10.89 4.57
CA GLN A 167 51.77 -11.43 3.38
C GLN A 167 51.44 -12.92 3.18
N GLY A 168 51.35 -13.33 1.93
CA GLY A 168 51.28 -14.73 1.50
C GLY A 168 52.22 -14.99 0.33
N LYS A 169 52.39 -16.25 -0.06
CA LYS A 169 53.41 -16.66 -1.06
C LYS A 169 53.05 -16.29 -2.49
N SER A 170 51.77 -16.14 -2.80
CA SER A 170 51.30 -15.89 -4.17
C SER A 170 49.87 -15.33 -4.21
N LEU A 171 49.39 -14.96 -5.40
CA LEU A 171 48.05 -14.39 -5.60
C LEU A 171 46.93 -15.44 -5.42
N GLU A 172 47.22 -16.72 -5.61
CA GLU A 172 46.26 -17.82 -5.39
C GLU A 172 45.91 -17.95 -3.89
N GLN A 173 46.72 -17.40 -3.00
CA GLN A 173 46.47 -17.36 -1.56
C GLN A 173 45.63 -16.14 -1.11
N ILE A 174 45.13 -15.30 -2.03
CA ILE A 174 44.53 -13.99 -1.71
C ILE A 174 43.41 -14.06 -0.66
N PHE A 175 42.50 -15.04 -0.75
CA PHE A 175 41.43 -15.22 0.24
C PHE A 175 41.97 -15.57 1.65
N SER A 176 43.07 -16.32 1.74
CA SER A 176 43.72 -16.62 3.03
C SER A 176 44.47 -15.41 3.60
N ILE A 177 45.04 -14.56 2.73
CA ILE A 177 45.67 -13.29 3.12
C ILE A 177 44.59 -12.33 3.64
N VAL A 178 43.45 -12.22 2.94
CA VAL A 178 42.33 -11.37 3.37
C VAL A 178 41.67 -11.90 4.64
N ASN A 179 41.42 -13.21 4.78
CA ASN A 179 40.87 -13.78 6.03
C ASN A 179 41.74 -13.43 7.24
N LYS A 180 43.07 -13.57 7.14
CA LYS A 180 43.97 -13.18 8.23
C LYS A 180 43.87 -11.68 8.55
N LEU A 181 43.72 -10.84 7.54
CA LEU A 181 43.56 -9.40 7.73
C LEU A 181 42.19 -9.04 8.34
N SER A 182 41.12 -9.69 7.90
CA SER A 182 39.78 -9.45 8.43
C SER A 182 39.64 -9.97 9.87
N GLU A 183 40.38 -11.02 10.26
CA GLU A 183 40.54 -11.46 11.65
C GLU A 183 41.19 -10.37 12.52
N ILE A 184 42.37 -9.86 12.13
CA ILE A 184 43.08 -8.80 12.87
C ILE A 184 42.21 -7.54 13.03
N LEU A 185 41.55 -7.12 11.94
CA LEU A 185 40.67 -5.95 11.95
C LEU A 185 39.39 -6.20 12.78
N ARG A 186 38.87 -7.43 12.81
CA ARG A 186 37.73 -7.80 13.67
C ARG A 186 38.10 -7.76 15.15
N ASP A 187 39.27 -8.29 15.53
CA ASP A 187 39.76 -8.24 16.91
C ASP A 187 40.00 -6.78 17.35
N TYR A 188 40.51 -5.92 16.46
CA TYR A 188 40.68 -4.49 16.71
C TYR A 188 39.35 -3.76 17.02
N PHE A 189 38.28 -4.03 16.26
CA PHE A 189 36.98 -3.37 16.47
C PHE A 189 36.08 -4.04 17.54
N GLN A 190 36.30 -5.30 17.91
CA GLN A 190 35.47 -6.04 18.89
C GLN A 190 36.08 -6.14 20.29
N GLY A 191 37.40 -5.96 20.43
CA GLY A 191 38.09 -6.12 21.71
C GLY A 191 37.94 -7.53 22.30
N GLU A 192 37.65 -7.62 23.60
CA GLU A 192 37.58 -8.91 24.30
C GLU A 192 36.28 -9.70 24.04
N ILE A 193 35.29 -9.14 23.35
CA ILE A 193 33.95 -9.73 23.18
C ILE A 193 33.94 -10.79 22.06
N LYS A 194 34.50 -11.97 22.36
CA LYS A 194 34.66 -13.08 21.40
C LYS A 194 33.37 -13.81 21.00
N VAL A 195 32.19 -13.30 21.35
CA VAL A 195 30.88 -13.91 21.02
C VAL A 195 30.41 -13.50 19.61
N SER A 196 31.31 -13.61 18.63
CA SER A 196 30.96 -13.46 17.22
C SER A 196 30.39 -14.79 16.68
N PRO A 197 29.26 -14.79 15.94
CA PRO A 197 28.72 -16.00 15.35
C PRO A 197 29.66 -16.63 14.32
N ALA A 198 29.60 -17.96 14.13
CA ALA A 198 30.38 -18.65 13.10
C ALA A 198 30.17 -18.01 11.70
N GLN A 199 31.28 -17.55 11.10
CA GLN A 199 31.33 -16.81 9.83
C GLN A 199 31.61 -17.77 8.66
N LYS A 200 31.55 -17.24 7.43
CA LYS A 200 32.06 -17.88 6.22
C LYS A 200 33.16 -17.03 5.58
N PRO A 201 34.43 -17.42 5.74
CA PRO A 201 35.54 -16.90 4.95
C PRO A 201 35.28 -16.99 3.45
N LEU A 202 35.82 -16.04 2.66
CA LEU A 202 35.60 -15.95 1.22
C LEU A 202 35.91 -17.25 0.47
N ARG A 203 36.96 -17.96 0.89
CA ARG A 203 37.41 -19.26 0.34
C ARG A 203 36.33 -20.37 0.38
N GLU A 204 35.32 -20.22 1.24
CA GLU A 204 34.19 -21.15 1.37
C GLU A 204 33.03 -20.73 0.46
N MET A 205 32.87 -19.42 0.22
CA MET A 205 31.92 -18.85 -0.76
C MET A 205 32.33 -19.13 -2.20
N THR A 206 33.62 -19.00 -2.53
CA THR A 206 34.24 -19.43 -3.80
C THR A 206 35.73 -19.71 -3.64
N GLN A 207 36.26 -20.67 -4.39
CA GLN A 207 37.71 -20.91 -4.48
C GLN A 207 38.35 -20.26 -5.72
N SER A 208 37.53 -19.71 -6.63
CA SER A 208 37.99 -19.14 -7.89
C SER A 208 38.20 -17.64 -7.76
N VAL A 209 39.47 -17.21 -7.68
CA VAL A 209 39.86 -15.79 -7.68
C VAL A 209 39.32 -15.05 -8.91
N GLU A 210 39.23 -15.75 -10.05
CA GLU A 210 38.68 -15.21 -11.30
C GLU A 210 37.14 -15.11 -11.27
N ALA A 211 36.44 -16.04 -10.61
CA ALA A 211 35.00 -15.90 -10.36
C ALA A 211 34.71 -14.71 -9.43
N PHE A 212 35.51 -14.54 -8.37
CA PHE A 212 35.40 -13.36 -7.50
C PHE A 212 35.73 -12.06 -8.24
N ARG A 213 36.73 -12.04 -9.13
CA ARG A 213 37.02 -10.88 -9.99
C ARG A 213 35.80 -10.50 -10.82
N CYS A 214 35.10 -11.47 -11.40
CA CYS A 214 33.87 -11.23 -12.15
C CYS A 214 32.74 -10.73 -11.24
N TYR A 215 32.59 -11.28 -10.03
CA TYR A 215 31.60 -10.84 -9.03
C TYR A 215 31.84 -9.40 -8.55
N SER A 216 33.07 -9.05 -8.14
CA SER A 216 33.48 -7.68 -7.77
C SER A 216 33.27 -6.69 -8.93
N THR A 217 33.59 -7.10 -10.16
CA THR A 217 33.28 -6.30 -11.36
C THR A 217 31.77 -6.09 -11.52
N ALA A 218 30.94 -7.08 -11.22
CA ALA A 218 29.49 -6.94 -11.26
C ALA A 218 28.96 -5.98 -10.19
N LEU A 219 29.51 -6.00 -8.96
CA LEU A 219 29.18 -5.02 -7.93
C LEU A 219 29.49 -3.60 -8.40
N GLU A 220 30.64 -3.38 -9.05
CA GLU A 220 30.98 -2.07 -9.63
C GLU A 220 30.01 -1.62 -10.73
N GLN A 221 29.39 -2.56 -11.47
CA GLN A 221 28.35 -2.22 -12.44
C GLN A 221 26.97 -2.03 -11.80
N LEU A 222 26.68 -2.67 -10.66
CA LEU A 222 25.47 -2.41 -9.87
C LEU A 222 25.49 -1.00 -9.26
N ASP A 223 26.63 -0.56 -8.70
CA ASP A 223 26.84 0.81 -8.20
C ASP A 223 26.57 1.89 -9.28
N LYS A 224 26.78 1.52 -10.56
CA LYS A 224 26.56 2.38 -11.74
C LYS A 224 25.19 2.17 -12.40
N PHE A 225 24.32 1.35 -11.79
CA PHE A 225 23.03 0.92 -12.34
C PHE A 225 23.10 0.23 -13.73
N ALA A 226 24.29 -0.25 -14.12
CA ALA A 226 24.58 -0.87 -15.41
C ALA A 226 24.19 -2.36 -15.43
N TYR A 227 22.93 -2.66 -15.12
CA TYR A 227 22.40 -4.01 -14.84
C TYR A 227 22.75 -5.08 -15.89
N SER A 228 22.79 -4.73 -17.17
CA SER A 228 23.15 -5.68 -18.25
C SER A 228 24.62 -6.13 -18.18
N GLN A 229 25.53 -5.23 -17.79
CA GLN A 229 26.95 -5.54 -17.62
C GLN A 229 27.16 -6.36 -16.34
N ALA A 230 26.40 -6.05 -15.28
CA ALA A 230 26.38 -6.84 -14.05
C ALA A 230 25.85 -8.28 -14.28
N ASP A 231 24.74 -8.46 -15.01
CA ASP A 231 24.18 -9.78 -15.36
C ASP A 231 25.23 -10.63 -16.11
N SER A 232 25.91 -10.05 -17.11
CA SER A 232 27.00 -10.72 -17.84
C SER A 232 28.19 -11.11 -16.94
N CYS A 233 28.63 -10.22 -16.05
CA CYS A 233 29.73 -10.51 -15.13
C CYS A 233 29.35 -11.58 -14.08
N LEU A 234 28.10 -11.60 -13.59
CA LEU A 234 27.61 -12.61 -12.64
C LEU A 234 27.45 -13.98 -13.31
N ARG A 235 26.96 -14.04 -14.56
CA ARG A 235 27.00 -15.29 -15.34
C ARG A 235 28.41 -15.80 -15.48
N ARG A 236 29.38 -14.94 -15.80
CA ARG A 236 30.78 -15.37 -15.91
C ARG A 236 31.35 -15.87 -14.58
N ALA A 237 30.99 -15.25 -13.45
CA ALA A 237 31.35 -15.77 -12.13
C ALA A 237 30.77 -17.18 -11.89
N ILE A 238 29.49 -17.40 -12.25
CA ILE A 238 28.79 -18.69 -12.13
C ILE A 238 29.35 -19.76 -13.10
N GLU A 239 29.82 -19.39 -14.28
CA GLU A 239 30.52 -20.29 -15.22
C GLU A 239 31.88 -20.76 -14.68
N LEU A 240 32.54 -19.92 -13.87
CA LEU A 240 33.87 -20.15 -13.30
C LEU A 240 33.80 -20.86 -11.94
N ASP A 241 32.71 -20.70 -11.20
CA ASP A 241 32.38 -21.44 -9.99
C ASP A 241 30.84 -21.57 -9.87
N SER A 242 30.32 -22.71 -10.31
CA SER A 242 28.88 -23.01 -10.27
C SER A 242 28.32 -23.20 -8.85
N THR A 243 29.17 -23.19 -7.83
CA THR A 243 28.76 -23.27 -6.42
C THR A 243 28.76 -21.90 -5.72
N PHE A 244 29.13 -20.83 -6.42
CA PHE A 244 29.24 -19.47 -5.86
C PHE A 244 27.85 -18.82 -5.67
N ALA A 245 27.13 -19.27 -4.64
CA ALA A 245 25.74 -18.90 -4.35
C ALA A 245 25.45 -17.39 -4.27
N ALA A 246 26.42 -16.59 -3.82
CA ALA A 246 26.28 -15.13 -3.74
C ALA A 246 26.16 -14.47 -5.13
N ALA A 247 26.81 -15.02 -6.16
CA ALA A 247 26.66 -14.54 -7.54
C ALA A 247 25.25 -14.80 -8.08
N TYR A 248 24.64 -15.94 -7.72
CA TYR A 248 23.22 -16.19 -8.03
C TYR A 248 22.31 -15.20 -7.29
N LEU A 249 22.55 -14.87 -6.02
CA LEU A 249 21.72 -13.87 -5.31
C LEU A 249 21.74 -12.48 -5.96
N ARG A 250 22.93 -11.96 -6.32
CA ARG A 250 23.03 -10.66 -7.03
C ARG A 250 22.39 -10.73 -8.41
N LEU A 251 22.41 -11.88 -9.07
CA LEU A 251 21.73 -12.07 -10.36
C LEU A 251 20.20 -12.08 -10.18
N ALA A 252 19.69 -12.69 -9.11
CA ALA A 252 18.26 -12.65 -8.76
C ALA A 252 17.80 -11.23 -8.42
N GLU A 253 18.61 -10.45 -7.70
CA GLU A 253 18.37 -9.03 -7.44
C GLU A 253 18.18 -8.24 -8.75
N ILE A 254 19.08 -8.42 -9.73
CA ILE A 254 18.93 -7.83 -11.07
C ILE A 254 17.62 -8.28 -11.72
N LYS A 255 17.28 -9.57 -11.63
CA LYS A 255 16.04 -10.10 -12.21
C LYS A 255 14.78 -9.45 -11.60
N PHE A 256 14.72 -9.24 -10.29
CA PHE A 256 13.63 -8.43 -9.70
C PHE A 256 13.64 -6.98 -10.20
N ARG A 257 14.81 -6.32 -10.26
CA ARG A 257 14.93 -4.92 -10.73
C ARG A 257 14.47 -4.72 -12.18
N ILE A 258 14.57 -5.74 -13.04
CA ILE A 258 14.05 -5.72 -14.43
C ILE A 258 12.67 -6.41 -14.59
N ASN A 259 12.00 -6.76 -13.48
CA ASN A 259 10.71 -7.47 -13.44
C ASN A 259 10.69 -8.87 -14.11
N ASP A 260 11.85 -9.53 -14.22
CA ASP A 260 11.99 -10.92 -14.67
C ASP A 260 11.78 -11.90 -13.50
N VAL A 261 10.52 -11.98 -13.02
CA VAL A 261 10.14 -12.80 -11.85
C VAL A 261 10.44 -14.29 -12.07
N GLN A 262 10.34 -14.77 -13.31
CA GLN A 262 10.62 -16.17 -13.66
C GLN A 262 12.13 -16.46 -13.67
N GLY A 263 12.94 -15.55 -14.22
CA GLY A 263 14.40 -15.63 -14.12
C GLY A 263 14.90 -15.54 -12.68
N ALA A 264 14.26 -14.71 -11.83
CA ALA A 264 14.58 -14.63 -10.40
C ALA A 264 14.36 -15.98 -9.69
N ASP A 265 13.20 -16.60 -9.87
CA ASP A 265 12.86 -17.92 -9.30
C ASP A 265 13.83 -19.02 -9.73
N LEU A 266 14.18 -19.09 -11.02
CA LEU A 266 15.15 -20.07 -11.55
C LEU A 266 16.55 -19.90 -10.95
N VAL A 267 16.97 -18.65 -10.73
CA VAL A 267 18.30 -18.29 -10.19
C VAL A 267 18.35 -18.53 -8.67
N LEU A 268 17.30 -18.16 -7.93
CA LEU A 268 17.21 -18.39 -6.48
C LEU A 268 17.20 -19.89 -6.14
N LYS A 269 16.57 -20.72 -6.98
CA LYS A 269 16.64 -22.18 -6.86
C LYS A 269 18.05 -22.76 -7.02
N GLN A 270 18.99 -22.05 -7.65
CA GLN A 270 20.41 -22.43 -7.64
C GLN A 270 21.13 -21.87 -6.41
N ALA A 271 20.86 -20.63 -6.01
CA ALA A 271 21.40 -20.08 -4.75
C ALA A 271 21.04 -20.96 -3.54
N GLN A 272 19.80 -21.46 -3.48
CA GLN A 272 19.30 -22.32 -2.40
C GLN A 272 19.90 -23.74 -2.40
N ARG A 273 20.43 -24.23 -3.54
CA ARG A 273 21.20 -25.49 -3.60
C ARG A 273 22.59 -25.36 -2.98
N HIS A 274 23.07 -24.14 -2.83
CA HIS A 274 24.38 -23.79 -2.29
C HIS A 274 24.30 -22.78 -1.13
N ALA A 275 23.17 -22.78 -0.40
CA ALA A 275 22.94 -21.90 0.74
C ALA A 275 23.93 -22.16 1.89
N GLU A 276 24.44 -23.39 1.99
CA GLU A 276 25.56 -23.78 2.85
C GLU A 276 26.86 -23.03 2.55
N ARG A 277 26.93 -22.25 1.45
CA ARG A 277 28.08 -21.41 1.06
C ARG A 277 27.81 -19.89 1.15
N LEU A 278 26.59 -19.47 1.45
CA LEU A 278 26.22 -18.05 1.59
C LEU A 278 26.61 -17.46 2.95
N SER A 279 27.01 -16.18 3.00
CA SER A 279 27.21 -15.43 4.25
C SER A 279 25.92 -15.35 5.09
N LYS A 280 26.01 -14.92 6.36
CA LYS A 280 24.79 -14.72 7.20
C LYS A 280 23.85 -13.65 6.62
N PRO A 281 24.33 -12.44 6.23
CA PRO A 281 23.52 -11.48 5.47
C PRO A 281 22.86 -12.08 4.22
N ASP A 282 23.62 -12.81 3.40
CA ASP A 282 23.11 -13.39 2.16
C ASP A 282 22.04 -14.48 2.39
N GLN A 283 22.13 -15.26 3.48
CA GLN A 283 21.07 -16.21 3.88
C GLN A 283 19.77 -15.50 4.27
N ILE A 284 19.85 -14.30 4.86
CA ILE A 284 18.67 -13.47 5.15
C ILE A 284 18.09 -12.91 3.85
N TRP A 285 18.94 -12.40 2.93
CA TRP A 285 18.50 -11.97 1.59
C TRP A 285 17.85 -13.10 0.78
N LEU A 286 18.35 -14.34 0.87
CA LEU A 286 17.73 -15.50 0.23
C LEU A 286 16.30 -15.72 0.75
N ARG A 287 16.08 -15.71 2.07
CA ARG A 287 14.73 -15.79 2.67
C ARG A 287 13.83 -14.64 2.22
N LEU A 288 14.34 -13.41 2.20
CA LEU A 288 13.63 -12.20 1.78
C LEU A 288 13.16 -12.30 0.33
N TYR A 289 14.04 -12.75 -0.58
CA TYR A 289 13.71 -12.93 -1.99
C TYR A 289 12.74 -14.10 -2.23
N GLU A 290 12.90 -15.23 -1.53
CA GLU A 290 11.93 -16.32 -1.59
C GLU A 290 10.54 -15.90 -1.08
N ALA A 291 10.47 -15.17 0.03
CA ALA A 291 9.22 -14.66 0.57
C ALA A 291 8.53 -13.70 -0.42
N ARG A 292 9.31 -12.81 -1.07
CA ARG A 292 8.83 -11.91 -2.13
C ARG A 292 8.28 -12.67 -3.35
N LEU A 293 8.87 -13.80 -3.75
CA LEU A 293 8.33 -14.66 -4.83
C LEU A 293 7.03 -15.37 -4.43
N LYS A 294 6.99 -15.89 -3.19
CA LYS A 294 5.85 -16.67 -2.67
C LYS A 294 4.63 -15.79 -2.34
N GLY A 295 4.85 -14.49 -2.15
CA GLY A 295 3.85 -13.56 -1.58
C GLY A 295 3.70 -13.71 -0.07
N ASP A 296 4.71 -14.30 0.60
CA ASP A 296 4.71 -14.54 2.04
C ASP A 296 5.07 -13.25 2.79
N ILE A 297 4.05 -12.49 3.17
CA ILE A 297 4.20 -11.20 3.88
C ILE A 297 4.79 -11.41 5.29
N SER A 298 4.50 -12.55 5.93
CA SER A 298 5.00 -12.88 7.28
C SER A 298 6.48 -13.24 7.26
N GLY A 299 6.90 -14.10 6.32
CA GLY A 299 8.30 -14.42 6.07
C GLY A 299 9.10 -13.20 5.58
N LEU A 300 8.49 -12.32 4.78
CA LEU A 300 9.11 -11.07 4.34
C LEU A 300 9.33 -10.10 5.51
N LEU A 301 8.32 -9.91 6.38
CA LEU A 301 8.45 -9.11 7.59
C LEU A 301 9.58 -9.65 8.49
N ALA A 302 9.57 -10.95 8.77
CA ALA A 302 10.57 -11.59 9.61
C ALA A 302 11.99 -11.50 9.01
N ALA A 303 12.14 -11.62 7.68
CA ALA A 303 13.45 -11.47 7.03
C ALA A 303 13.97 -10.02 7.06
N LEU A 304 13.10 -9.01 6.94
CA LEU A 304 13.48 -7.60 7.09
C LEU A 304 13.87 -7.28 8.55
N GLU A 305 13.09 -7.75 9.53
CA GLU A 305 13.40 -7.59 10.96
C GLU A 305 14.68 -8.33 11.36
N ASP A 306 14.91 -9.55 10.84
CA ASP A 306 16.17 -10.29 11.05
C ASP A 306 17.38 -9.59 10.40
N PHE A 307 17.21 -8.93 9.24
CA PHE A 307 18.29 -8.17 8.62
C PHE A 307 18.64 -6.92 9.42
N LEU A 308 17.64 -6.18 9.92
CA LEU A 308 17.86 -4.98 10.75
C LEU A 308 18.33 -5.28 12.18
N ARG A 309 18.28 -6.54 12.63
CA ARG A 309 19.03 -7.03 13.82
C ARG A 309 20.52 -7.27 13.53
N PHE A 310 20.91 -7.33 12.26
CA PHE A 310 22.28 -7.59 11.81
C PHE A 310 22.95 -6.31 11.30
N GLU A 311 22.28 -5.55 10.41
CA GLU A 311 22.63 -4.20 9.98
C GLU A 311 21.58 -3.17 10.46
N PRO A 312 21.60 -2.70 11.73
CA PRO A 312 20.65 -1.71 12.25
C PRO A 312 20.59 -0.41 11.43
N ASN A 313 21.70 -0.01 10.82
CA ASN A 313 21.82 1.26 10.11
C ASN A 313 21.46 1.18 8.61
N ASP A 314 21.08 0.00 8.07
CA ASP A 314 20.72 -0.10 6.64
C ASP A 314 19.38 0.58 6.33
N LEU A 315 19.47 1.85 5.93
CA LEU A 315 18.36 2.70 5.53
C LEU A 315 17.50 2.07 4.43
N GLN A 316 18.09 1.28 3.52
CA GLN A 316 17.36 0.69 2.40
C GLN A 316 16.48 -0.50 2.83
N THR A 317 16.91 -1.28 3.82
CA THR A 317 16.05 -2.29 4.46
C THR A 317 15.06 -1.65 5.42
N ARG A 318 15.47 -0.62 6.19
CA ARG A 318 14.56 0.12 7.08
C ARG A 318 13.42 0.79 6.31
N LEU A 319 13.72 1.40 5.15
CA LEU A 319 12.74 1.95 4.22
C LEU A 319 11.82 0.86 3.63
N GLN A 320 12.34 -0.33 3.33
CA GLN A 320 11.51 -1.47 2.90
C GLN A 320 10.60 -1.98 4.02
N LEU A 321 11.06 -2.01 5.28
CA LEU A 321 10.25 -2.37 6.45
C LEU A 321 9.16 -1.32 6.70
N ALA A 322 9.52 -0.03 6.77
CA ALA A 322 8.57 1.07 6.92
C ALA A 322 7.50 1.05 5.81
N ASN A 323 7.91 0.85 4.55
CA ASN A 323 7.00 0.73 3.42
C ASN A 323 6.16 -0.57 3.47
N LEU A 324 6.64 -1.67 4.03
CA LEU A 324 5.83 -2.88 4.24
C LEU A 324 4.75 -2.65 5.32
N LEU A 325 5.16 -2.06 6.45
CA LEU A 325 4.31 -1.69 7.58
C LEU A 325 3.22 -0.69 7.15
N HIS A 326 3.58 0.32 6.34
CA HIS A 326 2.66 1.33 5.81
C HIS A 326 1.81 0.82 4.63
N MET A 327 2.42 0.26 3.60
CA MET A 327 1.75 0.06 2.31
C MET A 327 1.04 -1.29 2.17
N GLN A 328 1.27 -2.25 3.08
CA GLN A 328 0.65 -3.58 3.05
C GLN A 328 0.08 -4.04 4.40
N LEU A 329 0.79 -3.82 5.51
CA LEU A 329 0.45 -4.41 6.81
C LEU A 329 -0.42 -3.56 7.74
N GLY A 330 -0.72 -2.30 7.41
CA GLY A 330 -1.56 -1.45 8.27
C GLY A 330 -0.98 -1.21 9.66
N LYS A 331 0.34 -1.00 9.74
CA LYS A 331 1.09 -0.73 10.97
C LYS A 331 1.77 0.65 10.92
N TYR A 332 1.05 1.67 10.45
CA TYR A 332 1.43 3.09 10.39
C TYR A 332 2.06 3.65 11.67
N ASP A 333 1.76 3.13 12.87
CA ASP A 333 2.43 3.59 14.10
C ASP A 333 3.88 3.06 14.12
N ARG A 334 4.10 1.76 13.94
CA ARG A 334 5.45 1.20 13.70
C ARG A 334 6.12 1.79 12.44
N ALA A 335 5.36 2.06 11.38
CA ALA A 335 5.94 2.65 10.17
C ALA A 335 6.39 4.10 10.40
N LEU A 336 5.71 4.85 11.27
CA LEU A 336 6.14 6.17 11.72
C LEU A 336 7.45 6.06 12.49
N GLU A 337 7.54 5.15 13.47
CA GLU A 337 8.79 4.85 14.19
C GLU A 337 9.95 4.53 13.23
N GLU A 338 9.75 3.63 12.26
CA GLU A 338 10.78 3.27 11.27
C GLU A 338 11.13 4.43 10.31
N TYR A 339 10.17 5.29 9.93
CA TYR A 339 10.43 6.48 9.12
C TYR A 339 11.16 7.57 9.91
N GLU A 340 10.85 7.76 11.20
CA GLU A 340 11.52 8.72 12.08
C GLU A 340 12.97 8.30 12.33
N LEU A 341 13.23 7.01 12.59
CA LEU A 341 14.58 6.45 12.69
C LEU A 341 15.43 6.66 11.40
N ILE A 342 14.82 6.58 10.21
CA ILE A 342 15.54 6.91 8.96
C ILE A 342 15.94 8.39 8.94
N LEU A 343 15.09 9.30 9.40
CA LEU A 343 15.38 10.74 9.41
C LEU A 343 16.35 11.17 10.51
N GLU A 344 16.48 10.40 11.60
CA GLU A 344 17.55 10.60 12.60
C GLU A 344 18.93 10.22 12.01
N ILE A 345 18.99 9.10 11.27
CA ILE A 345 20.21 8.60 10.62
C ILE A 345 20.57 9.45 9.38
N ASP A 346 19.59 9.88 8.58
CA ASP A 346 19.78 10.74 7.41
C ASP A 346 18.58 11.70 7.19
N PRO A 347 18.66 12.94 7.70
CA PRO A 347 17.60 13.95 7.57
C PRO A 347 17.26 14.33 6.13
N ASP A 348 18.14 14.11 5.15
CA ASP A 348 17.94 14.57 3.77
C ASP A 348 17.17 13.54 2.91
N GLN A 349 16.64 12.47 3.53
CA GLN A 349 15.87 11.38 2.89
C GLN A 349 14.49 11.83 2.40
N LYS A 350 14.47 12.60 1.31
CA LYS A 350 13.28 13.16 0.63
C LYS A 350 12.14 12.17 0.34
N ILE A 351 12.45 10.88 0.12
CA ILE A 351 11.45 9.82 -0.09
C ILE A 351 10.67 9.54 1.20
N VAL A 352 11.30 9.63 2.37
CA VAL A 352 10.63 9.43 3.66
C VAL A 352 9.66 10.58 3.95
N TYR A 353 10.04 11.83 3.67
CA TYR A 353 9.13 12.97 3.77
C TYR A 353 7.90 12.86 2.86
N ASN A 354 8.07 12.33 1.64
CA ASN A 354 6.96 11.97 0.78
C ASN A 354 6.02 10.94 1.46
N ASN A 355 6.59 9.84 1.96
CA ASN A 355 5.83 8.73 2.50
C ASN A 355 5.14 9.06 3.83
N LEU A 356 5.77 9.87 4.69
CA LEU A 356 5.15 10.48 5.86
C LEU A 356 3.98 11.38 5.46
N GLY A 357 4.12 12.18 4.41
CA GLY A 357 3.03 12.96 3.83
C GLY A 357 1.79 12.09 3.51
N TYR A 358 1.98 10.99 2.79
CA TYR A 358 0.89 10.04 2.51
C TYR A 358 0.37 9.33 3.77
N LEU A 359 1.22 8.96 4.73
CA LEU A 359 0.83 8.30 5.98
C LEU A 359 -0.10 9.18 6.83
N TYR A 360 0.26 10.45 7.05
CA TYR A 360 -0.60 11.39 7.77
C TYR A 360 -1.88 11.72 6.99
N ALA A 361 -1.84 11.76 5.64
CA ALA A 361 -3.04 11.93 4.82
C ALA A 361 -4.00 10.72 4.88
N LYS A 362 -3.48 9.48 4.97
CA LYS A 362 -4.29 8.27 5.21
C LYS A 362 -4.94 8.31 6.61
N ARG A 363 -4.27 8.87 7.62
CA ARG A 363 -4.85 9.19 8.95
C ARG A 363 -5.78 10.42 8.96
N GLY A 364 -5.98 11.11 7.82
CA GLY A 364 -6.81 12.31 7.72
C GLY A 364 -6.17 13.62 8.21
N ASP A 365 -4.95 13.60 8.77
CA ASP A 365 -4.21 14.81 9.14
C ASP A 365 -3.49 15.42 7.93
N PHE A 366 -4.30 16.00 7.04
CA PHE A 366 -3.81 16.76 5.88
C PHE A 366 -2.95 17.98 6.28
N LYS A 367 -3.02 18.46 7.52
CA LYS A 367 -2.22 19.61 7.98
C LYS A 367 -0.77 19.19 8.23
N THR A 368 -0.55 18.07 8.92
CA THR A 368 0.79 17.52 9.16
C THR A 368 1.34 16.88 7.89
N ALA A 369 0.50 16.19 7.11
CA ALA A 369 0.86 15.64 5.81
C ALA A 369 1.51 16.68 4.87
N LEU A 370 0.89 17.85 4.72
CA LEU A 370 1.41 18.92 3.86
C LEU A 370 2.72 19.52 4.38
N LYS A 371 2.98 19.55 5.70
CA LYS A 371 4.27 19.99 6.25
C LYS A 371 5.42 19.09 5.82
N TYR A 372 5.22 17.76 5.80
CA TYR A 372 6.27 16.84 5.37
C TYR A 372 6.53 16.95 3.86
N ILE A 373 5.49 17.12 3.04
CA ILE A 373 5.69 17.43 1.62
C ILE A 373 6.41 18.79 1.43
N ASP A 374 6.19 19.78 2.29
CA ASP A 374 6.94 21.03 2.26
C ASP A 374 8.43 20.85 2.57
N GLN A 375 8.83 19.86 3.39
CA GLN A 375 10.26 19.51 3.54
C GLN A 375 10.84 18.84 2.28
N TYR A 376 10.07 17.99 1.59
CA TYR A 376 10.48 17.47 0.28
C TYR A 376 10.62 18.62 -0.75
N ILE A 377 9.72 19.61 -0.76
CA ILE A 377 9.88 20.82 -1.61
C ILE A 377 11.17 21.58 -1.26
N ASN A 378 11.51 21.72 0.02
CA ASN A 378 12.73 22.41 0.46
C ASN A 378 14.02 21.68 0.00
N LEU A 379 14.04 20.35 0.07
CA LEU A 379 15.19 19.52 -0.34
C LEU A 379 15.31 19.34 -1.86
N ALA A 380 14.20 19.37 -2.59
CA ALA A 380 14.17 19.11 -4.04
C ALA A 380 13.28 20.11 -4.80
N PRO A 381 13.57 21.43 -4.73
CA PRO A 381 12.70 22.48 -5.28
C PRO A 381 12.59 22.49 -6.81
N ASP A 382 13.40 21.71 -7.52
CA ASP A 382 13.34 21.53 -8.97
C ASP A 382 12.72 20.19 -9.42
N GLU A 383 12.46 19.26 -8.51
CA GLU A 383 11.72 18.04 -8.84
C GLU A 383 10.23 18.35 -9.04
N PRO A 384 9.55 17.75 -10.03
CA PRO A 384 8.10 17.90 -10.20
C PRO A 384 7.31 17.04 -9.20
N ASN A 385 7.90 15.94 -8.72
CA ASN A 385 7.30 14.96 -7.81
C ASN A 385 6.76 15.55 -6.48
N PRO A 386 7.48 16.41 -5.72
CA PRO A 386 6.95 16.96 -4.48
C PRO A 386 5.73 17.87 -4.70
N TYR A 387 5.72 18.68 -5.77
CA TYR A 387 4.55 19.52 -6.11
C TYR A 387 3.35 18.69 -6.59
N ASP A 388 3.60 17.58 -7.28
CA ASP A 388 2.58 16.63 -7.72
C ASP A 388 1.92 15.91 -6.54
N SER A 389 2.73 15.44 -5.59
CA SER A 389 2.26 14.85 -4.32
C SER A 389 1.53 15.89 -3.47
N LYS A 390 2.02 17.14 -3.36
CA LYS A 390 1.31 18.23 -2.68
C LYS A 390 -0.05 18.50 -3.34
N GLY A 391 -0.11 18.44 -4.67
CA GLY A 391 -1.33 18.52 -5.44
C GLY A 391 -2.33 17.42 -5.08
N GLU A 392 -1.88 16.17 -5.03
CA GLU A 392 -2.70 15.02 -4.65
C GLU A 392 -3.25 15.12 -3.21
N LEU A 393 -2.40 15.43 -2.22
CA LEU A 393 -2.84 15.55 -0.84
C LEU A 393 -3.83 16.72 -0.65
N LEU A 394 -3.71 17.78 -1.45
CA LEU A 394 -4.72 18.85 -1.52
C LEU A 394 -6.03 18.38 -2.18
N MET A 395 -5.99 17.52 -3.20
CA MET A 395 -7.21 16.92 -3.77
C MET A 395 -7.92 16.04 -2.75
N MET A 396 -7.20 15.16 -2.03
CA MET A 396 -7.77 14.30 -0.97
C MET A 396 -8.43 15.12 0.16
N ALA A 397 -7.84 16.28 0.49
CA ALA A 397 -8.39 17.24 1.46
C ALA A 397 -9.59 18.06 0.93
N GLY A 398 -10.01 17.86 -0.33
CA GLY A 398 -11.07 18.64 -0.99
C GLY A 398 -10.65 20.06 -1.38
N ARG A 399 -9.35 20.38 -1.44
CA ARG A 399 -8.80 21.73 -1.70
C ARG A 399 -8.42 21.89 -3.18
N MET A 400 -9.37 21.63 -4.07
CA MET A 400 -9.14 21.46 -5.52
C MET A 400 -8.46 22.67 -6.19
N GLN A 401 -8.83 23.91 -5.84
CA GLN A 401 -8.24 25.12 -6.44
C GLN A 401 -6.77 25.34 -5.99
N GLU A 402 -6.37 24.79 -4.85
CA GLU A 402 -4.97 24.82 -4.40
C GLU A 402 -4.17 23.68 -5.03
N ALA A 403 -4.76 22.49 -5.16
CA ALA A 403 -4.17 21.37 -5.89
C ALA A 403 -3.80 21.78 -7.34
N VAL A 404 -4.72 22.45 -8.05
CA VAL A 404 -4.49 22.98 -9.41
C VAL A 404 -3.29 23.94 -9.47
N LYS A 405 -2.96 24.66 -8.40
CA LYS A 405 -1.75 25.52 -8.36
C LYS A 405 -0.48 24.66 -8.29
N GLN A 406 -0.43 23.69 -7.40
CA GLN A 406 0.76 22.83 -7.20
C GLN A 406 1.02 21.93 -8.41
N LEU A 407 -0.01 21.29 -8.96
CA LEU A 407 0.10 20.44 -10.16
C LEU A 407 0.57 21.22 -11.40
N LYS A 408 0.27 22.53 -11.49
CA LYS A 408 0.81 23.40 -12.54
C LYS A 408 2.30 23.72 -12.34
N ILE A 409 2.78 23.79 -11.10
CA ILE A 409 4.22 23.93 -10.81
C ILE A 409 4.93 22.63 -11.22
N ALA A 410 4.37 21.46 -10.91
CA ALA A 410 4.91 20.17 -11.35
C ALA A 410 5.07 20.09 -12.88
N LEU A 411 4.03 20.49 -13.65
CA LEU A 411 4.14 20.57 -15.12
C LEU A 411 5.06 21.68 -15.63
N ALA A 412 5.28 22.77 -14.87
CA ALA A 412 6.24 23.80 -15.23
C ALA A 412 7.69 23.33 -15.04
N LYS A 413 7.96 22.48 -14.03
CA LYS A 413 9.24 21.80 -13.84
C LYS A 413 9.46 20.69 -14.88
N ARG A 414 8.42 19.90 -15.21
CA ARG A 414 8.48 18.82 -16.22
C ARG A 414 7.19 18.74 -17.08
N PRO A 415 7.17 19.33 -18.29
CA PRO A 415 5.97 19.40 -19.15
C PRO A 415 5.43 18.06 -19.66
N ASP A 416 6.24 17.00 -19.67
CA ASP A 416 5.85 15.64 -20.06
C ASP A 416 5.33 14.78 -18.89
N PHE A 417 5.29 15.32 -17.66
CA PHE A 417 4.91 14.56 -16.47
C PHE A 417 3.42 14.22 -16.42
N TYR A 418 3.05 13.11 -17.05
CA TYR A 418 1.67 12.71 -17.28
C TYR A 418 0.84 12.56 -15.99
N HIS A 419 1.47 12.21 -14.85
CA HIS A 419 0.83 12.12 -13.53
C HIS A 419 0.14 13.44 -13.13
N SER A 420 0.82 14.58 -13.30
CA SER A 420 0.24 15.89 -12.99
C SER A 420 -0.80 16.34 -14.02
N ALA A 421 -0.65 15.94 -15.30
CA ALA A 421 -1.67 16.16 -16.32
C ALA A 421 -2.96 15.36 -16.04
N MET A 422 -2.84 14.10 -15.62
CA MET A 422 -3.94 13.25 -15.15
C MET A 422 -4.64 13.89 -13.95
N ARG A 423 -3.91 14.28 -12.90
CA ARG A 423 -4.51 14.91 -11.71
C ARG A 423 -5.12 16.28 -12.01
N LEU A 424 -4.56 17.06 -12.95
CA LEU A 424 -5.21 18.29 -13.42
C LEU A 424 -6.50 18.03 -14.21
N SER A 425 -6.56 16.97 -15.02
CA SER A 425 -7.80 16.53 -15.68
C SER A 425 -8.90 16.26 -14.65
N LEU A 426 -8.56 15.52 -13.59
CA LEU A 426 -9.46 15.17 -12.50
C LEU A 426 -9.85 16.39 -11.64
N ALA A 427 -8.89 17.20 -11.21
CA ALA A 427 -9.16 18.39 -10.40
C ALA A 427 -10.02 19.42 -11.15
N TYR A 428 -9.82 19.62 -12.45
CA TYR A 428 -10.67 20.50 -13.25
C TYR A 428 -12.07 19.90 -13.53
N SER A 429 -12.20 18.58 -13.60
CA SER A 429 -13.50 17.89 -13.63
C SER A 429 -14.34 18.23 -12.39
N GLU A 430 -13.74 18.17 -11.20
CA GLU A 430 -14.39 18.53 -9.92
C GLU A 430 -14.56 20.04 -9.70
N LEU A 431 -13.96 20.89 -10.54
CA LEU A 431 -14.24 22.33 -10.57
C LEU A 431 -15.32 22.69 -11.59
N GLY A 432 -15.90 21.71 -12.29
CA GLY A 432 -16.88 21.93 -13.36
C GLY A 432 -16.29 22.44 -14.69
N ASP A 433 -14.96 22.60 -14.77
CA ASP A 433 -14.27 23.18 -15.93
C ASP A 433 -13.89 22.09 -16.95
N LEU A 434 -14.89 21.72 -17.76
CA LEU A 434 -14.70 20.79 -18.87
C LEU A 434 -13.58 21.26 -19.84
N GLN A 435 -13.38 22.56 -20.03
CA GLN A 435 -12.41 23.05 -21.02
C GLN A 435 -10.97 22.76 -20.58
N GLN A 436 -10.62 23.09 -19.33
CA GLN A 436 -9.30 22.75 -18.79
C GLN A 436 -9.18 21.24 -18.52
N ALA A 437 -10.24 20.56 -18.08
CA ALA A 437 -10.22 19.10 -17.89
C ALA A 437 -9.84 18.38 -19.21
N LEU A 438 -10.51 18.69 -20.32
CA LEU A 438 -10.20 18.11 -21.63
C LEU A 438 -8.78 18.46 -22.11
N LYS A 439 -8.33 19.71 -21.90
CA LYS A 439 -6.96 20.14 -22.24
C LYS A 439 -5.89 19.33 -21.52
N TYR A 440 -6.05 19.08 -20.21
CA TYR A 440 -5.09 18.29 -19.43
C TYR A 440 -5.25 16.78 -19.69
N SER A 441 -6.46 16.31 -20.02
CA SER A 441 -6.71 14.96 -20.54
C SER A 441 -5.97 14.70 -21.86
N ASP A 442 -5.99 15.65 -22.82
CA ASP A 442 -5.23 15.52 -24.07
C ASP A 442 -3.70 15.58 -23.85
N LEU A 443 -3.23 16.34 -22.86
CA LEU A 443 -1.81 16.33 -22.47
C LEU A 443 -1.39 14.97 -21.88
N TRP A 444 -2.26 14.34 -21.07
CA TRP A 444 -2.05 12.97 -20.58
C TRP A 444 -2.05 11.95 -21.74
N ILE A 445 -3.02 12.01 -22.66
CA ILE A 445 -3.07 11.16 -23.87
C ILE A 445 -1.78 11.30 -24.73
N LYS A 446 -1.23 12.52 -24.82
CA LYS A 446 0.03 12.80 -25.54
C LYS A 446 1.25 12.15 -24.88
N ASN A 447 1.36 12.27 -23.56
CA ASN A 447 2.56 11.90 -22.80
C ASN A 447 2.45 10.53 -22.09
N ALA A 448 1.43 9.73 -22.40
CA ALA A 448 1.21 8.41 -21.80
C ALA A 448 2.36 7.43 -22.17
N PRO A 449 3.08 6.85 -21.18
CA PRO A 449 4.28 6.02 -21.43
C PRO A 449 3.97 4.60 -21.92
N SER A 450 2.71 4.16 -21.90
CA SER A 450 2.30 2.83 -22.38
C SER A 450 0.91 2.85 -23.01
N ALA A 451 0.59 1.78 -23.75
CA ALA A 451 -0.72 1.58 -24.36
C ALA A 451 -1.86 1.53 -23.32
N LEU A 452 -1.59 1.00 -22.12
CA LEU A 452 -2.55 0.92 -21.01
C LEU A 452 -2.85 2.31 -20.43
N ILE A 453 -1.81 3.07 -20.05
CA ILE A 453 -1.97 4.46 -19.56
C ILE A 453 -2.65 5.35 -20.62
N LYS A 454 -2.43 5.07 -21.91
CA LYS A 454 -3.09 5.79 -23.01
C LYS A 454 -4.57 5.41 -23.16
N ALA A 455 -4.94 4.17 -22.87
CA ALA A 455 -6.34 3.73 -22.81
C ALA A 455 -7.06 4.34 -21.59
N GLU A 456 -6.42 4.40 -20.43
CA GLU A 456 -6.91 5.13 -19.25
C GLU A 456 -7.17 6.61 -19.56
N ALA A 457 -6.22 7.30 -20.20
CA ALA A 457 -6.37 8.70 -20.55
C ALA A 457 -7.55 8.93 -21.53
N TYR A 458 -7.74 8.06 -22.52
CA TYR A 458 -8.92 8.07 -23.39
C TYR A 458 -10.22 7.72 -22.66
N LEU A 459 -10.18 6.83 -21.67
CA LEU A 459 -11.35 6.44 -20.87
C LEU A 459 -11.79 7.57 -19.94
N ASN A 460 -10.83 8.23 -19.28
CA ASN A 460 -11.06 9.49 -18.54
C ASN A 460 -11.69 10.53 -19.47
N LYS A 461 -11.13 10.76 -20.67
CA LYS A 461 -11.73 11.69 -21.63
C LYS A 461 -13.17 11.31 -22.02
N ALA A 462 -13.46 10.01 -22.20
CA ALA A 462 -14.81 9.53 -22.46
C ALA A 462 -15.77 9.81 -21.29
N ALA A 463 -15.34 9.54 -20.06
CA ALA A 463 -16.10 9.78 -18.84
C ALA A 463 -16.39 11.28 -18.60
N LEU A 464 -15.39 12.16 -18.82
CA LEU A 464 -15.58 13.62 -18.80
C LEU A 464 -16.63 14.06 -19.81
N LEU A 465 -16.49 13.64 -21.07
CA LEU A 465 -17.44 14.00 -22.12
C LEU A 465 -18.84 13.48 -21.82
N TRP A 466 -18.97 12.29 -21.21
CA TRP A 466 -20.25 11.75 -20.77
C TRP A 466 -20.90 12.57 -19.64
N ARG A 467 -20.17 12.87 -18.54
CA ARG A 467 -20.63 13.69 -17.39
C ARG A 467 -21.26 15.01 -17.86
N PHE A 468 -20.60 15.68 -18.80
CA PHE A 468 -21.04 16.97 -19.35
C PHE A 468 -21.96 16.85 -20.59
N GLY A 469 -22.48 15.65 -20.90
CA GLY A 469 -23.51 15.43 -21.93
C GLY A 469 -23.02 15.42 -23.39
N LYS A 470 -21.70 15.41 -23.63
CA LYS A 470 -21.05 15.36 -24.95
C LYS A 470 -21.00 13.92 -25.51
N ILE A 471 -22.15 13.24 -25.53
CA ILE A 471 -22.27 11.78 -25.79
C ILE A 471 -21.60 11.34 -27.10
N LYS A 472 -21.71 12.13 -28.18
CA LYS A 472 -21.09 11.82 -29.48
C LYS A 472 -19.56 11.85 -29.44
N GLU A 473 -18.97 12.69 -28.60
CA GLU A 473 -17.52 12.77 -28.39
C GLU A 473 -17.03 11.76 -27.34
N ALA A 474 -17.87 11.45 -26.34
CA ALA A 474 -17.64 10.37 -25.38
C ALA A 474 -17.51 9.01 -26.08
N LYS A 475 -18.47 8.63 -26.94
CA LYS A 475 -18.45 7.38 -27.72
C LYS A 475 -17.20 7.27 -28.61
N LYS A 476 -16.76 8.38 -29.21
CA LYS A 476 -15.48 8.43 -29.98
C LYS A 476 -14.25 8.20 -29.11
N SER A 477 -14.23 8.75 -27.90
CA SER A 477 -13.10 8.61 -26.96
C SER A 477 -13.05 7.19 -26.36
N LEU A 478 -14.21 6.61 -26.06
CA LEU A 478 -14.34 5.22 -25.62
C LEU A 478 -13.78 4.23 -26.66
N ILE A 479 -14.10 4.40 -27.94
CA ILE A 479 -13.57 3.57 -29.03
C ILE A 479 -12.03 3.74 -29.14
N ARG A 480 -11.49 4.94 -28.89
CA ARG A 480 -10.03 5.14 -28.83
C ARG A 480 -9.38 4.41 -27.65
N ALA A 481 -10.04 4.32 -26.49
CA ALA A 481 -9.58 3.48 -25.38
C ALA A 481 -9.59 1.99 -25.77
N GLN A 482 -10.68 1.51 -26.39
CA GLN A 482 -10.80 0.11 -26.87
C GLN A 482 -9.68 -0.28 -27.83
N ASN A 483 -9.32 0.63 -28.74
CA ASN A 483 -8.27 0.41 -29.72
C ASN A 483 -6.85 0.57 -29.13
N ALA A 484 -6.69 1.35 -28.05
CA ALA A 484 -5.41 1.53 -27.37
C ALA A 484 -5.05 0.32 -26.48
N TYR A 485 -6.01 -0.22 -25.72
CA TYR A 485 -5.79 -1.45 -24.93
C TYR A 485 -7.07 -2.33 -24.89
N PRO A 486 -7.20 -3.29 -25.83
CA PRO A 486 -8.42 -4.08 -26.03
C PRO A 486 -8.92 -4.92 -24.84
N ASN A 487 -8.09 -5.13 -23.81
CA ASN A 487 -8.41 -5.98 -22.65
C ASN A 487 -8.63 -5.20 -21.34
N PHE A 488 -8.66 -3.85 -21.36
CA PHE A 488 -8.81 -3.03 -20.15
C PHE A 488 -10.29 -3.03 -19.71
N VAL A 489 -10.62 -3.81 -18.67
CA VAL A 489 -12.02 -4.12 -18.28
C VAL A 489 -12.84 -2.89 -17.89
N GLN A 490 -12.18 -1.86 -17.36
CA GLN A 490 -12.76 -0.56 -17.01
C GLN A 490 -13.45 0.10 -18.23
N ILE A 491 -13.02 -0.19 -19.45
CA ILE A 491 -13.68 0.28 -20.69
C ILE A 491 -15.06 -0.36 -20.85
N ALA A 492 -15.20 -1.64 -20.53
CA ALA A 492 -16.50 -2.33 -20.58
C ALA A 492 -17.46 -1.78 -19.52
N LEU A 493 -16.94 -1.51 -18.32
CA LEU A 493 -17.68 -0.97 -17.18
C LEU A 493 -18.21 0.46 -17.46
N VAL A 494 -17.31 1.42 -17.65
CA VAL A 494 -17.66 2.83 -17.94
C VAL A 494 -18.45 2.96 -19.23
N GLY A 495 -18.04 2.24 -20.28
CA GLY A 495 -18.75 2.23 -21.56
C GLY A 495 -20.15 1.63 -21.45
N GLY A 496 -20.31 0.57 -20.64
CA GLY A 496 -21.58 -0.10 -20.39
C GLY A 496 -22.56 0.77 -19.61
N GLU A 497 -22.13 1.38 -18.50
CA GLU A 497 -22.98 2.33 -17.75
C GLU A 497 -23.31 3.57 -18.61
N MET A 498 -22.35 4.10 -19.39
CA MET A 498 -22.61 5.17 -20.36
C MET A 498 -23.69 4.77 -21.38
N TYR A 499 -23.59 3.57 -21.96
CA TYR A 499 -24.57 3.08 -22.92
C TYR A 499 -25.95 2.83 -22.30
N LYS A 500 -26.03 2.24 -21.08
CA LYS A 500 -27.28 2.13 -20.32
C LYS A 500 -27.91 3.50 -20.07
N ALA A 501 -27.12 4.47 -19.61
CA ALA A 501 -27.61 5.81 -19.22
C ALA A 501 -28.16 6.64 -20.40
N ILE A 502 -27.73 6.35 -21.63
CA ILE A 502 -28.29 6.97 -22.85
C ILE A 502 -29.36 6.11 -23.55
N GLY A 503 -29.75 4.97 -22.96
CA GLY A 503 -30.76 4.05 -23.51
C GLY A 503 -30.24 3.04 -24.55
N ASP A 504 -28.96 3.08 -24.91
CA ASP A 504 -28.30 2.17 -25.87
C ASP A 504 -27.95 0.82 -25.20
N THR A 505 -28.95 0.16 -24.61
CA THR A 505 -28.77 -1.10 -23.87
C THR A 505 -28.26 -2.24 -24.75
N ALA A 506 -28.48 -2.16 -26.07
CA ALA A 506 -27.92 -3.06 -27.06
C ALA A 506 -26.39 -2.91 -27.16
N ALA A 507 -25.86 -1.68 -27.32
CA ALA A 507 -24.42 -1.47 -27.31
C ALA A 507 -23.77 -1.78 -25.95
N ALA A 508 -24.49 -1.54 -24.83
CA ALA A 508 -24.04 -1.97 -23.51
C ALA A 508 -23.83 -3.50 -23.46
N LYS A 509 -24.85 -4.28 -23.86
CA LYS A 509 -24.76 -5.74 -23.87
C LYS A 509 -23.70 -6.26 -24.86
N GLN A 510 -23.63 -5.70 -26.07
CA GLN A 510 -22.60 -6.06 -27.05
C GLN A 510 -21.19 -5.80 -26.52
N LEU A 511 -20.97 -4.64 -25.89
CA LEU A 511 -19.69 -4.29 -25.26
C LEU A 511 -19.31 -5.31 -24.17
N TYR A 512 -20.22 -5.58 -23.23
CA TYR A 512 -19.97 -6.54 -22.16
C TYR A 512 -19.61 -7.94 -22.68
N PHE A 513 -20.37 -8.47 -23.66
CA PHE A 513 -20.11 -9.79 -24.26
C PHE A 513 -18.76 -9.82 -24.98
N SER A 514 -18.42 -8.78 -25.75
CA SER A 514 -17.15 -8.71 -26.48
C SER A 514 -15.91 -8.73 -25.57
N TYR A 515 -16.03 -8.22 -24.34
CA TYR A 515 -14.99 -8.30 -23.33
C TYR A 515 -15.01 -9.65 -22.60
N PHE A 516 -16.20 -10.17 -22.26
CA PHE A 516 -16.36 -11.50 -21.66
C PHE A 516 -15.70 -12.62 -22.49
N ASP A 517 -15.91 -12.64 -23.81
CA ASP A 517 -15.29 -13.66 -24.67
C ASP A 517 -13.76 -13.51 -24.77
N ARG A 518 -13.24 -12.27 -24.78
CA ARG A 518 -11.78 -12.02 -24.68
C ARG A 518 -11.24 -12.57 -23.36
N PHE A 519 -11.91 -12.31 -22.24
CA PHE A 519 -11.50 -12.75 -20.91
C PHE A 519 -11.57 -14.26 -20.71
N LYS A 520 -12.64 -14.91 -21.19
CA LYS A 520 -12.81 -16.37 -21.17
C LYS A 520 -11.62 -17.07 -21.86
N ASN A 521 -11.21 -16.55 -23.01
CA ASN A 521 -10.02 -17.02 -23.72
C ASN A 521 -8.72 -16.69 -22.96
N LEU A 522 -8.61 -15.47 -22.40
CA LEU A 522 -7.42 -15.01 -21.68
C LEU A 522 -7.09 -15.87 -20.45
N ILE A 523 -8.07 -16.07 -19.55
CA ILE A 523 -7.92 -16.92 -18.35
C ILE A 523 -7.65 -18.39 -18.75
N SER A 524 -8.27 -18.87 -19.83
CA SER A 524 -8.03 -20.23 -20.32
C SER A 524 -6.62 -20.46 -20.90
N SER A 525 -5.88 -19.39 -21.23
CA SER A 525 -4.67 -19.46 -22.05
C SER A 525 -3.33 -19.39 -21.30
N LYS A 526 -3.23 -18.61 -20.20
CA LYS A 526 -1.97 -18.33 -19.50
C LYS A 526 -2.18 -17.98 -18.03
N ASN A 527 -1.09 -18.04 -17.25
CA ASN A 527 -0.97 -17.46 -15.92
C ASN A 527 -1.21 -15.93 -15.98
N LEU A 528 -2.45 -15.51 -15.77
CA LEU A 528 -2.76 -14.13 -15.38
C LEU A 528 -2.37 -13.89 -13.93
N GLU A 529 -2.04 -12.65 -13.59
CA GLU A 529 -1.91 -12.26 -12.19
C GLU A 529 -3.28 -12.28 -11.50
N TYR A 530 -3.26 -12.64 -10.21
CA TYR A 530 -4.43 -12.69 -9.34
C TYR A 530 -5.30 -11.42 -9.42
N ASN A 531 -4.67 -10.24 -9.45
CA ASN A 531 -5.37 -8.96 -9.52
C ASN A 531 -6.13 -8.75 -10.84
N GLU A 532 -5.67 -9.33 -11.96
CA GLU A 532 -6.39 -9.26 -13.23
C GLU A 532 -7.52 -10.29 -13.27
N ILE A 533 -7.30 -11.49 -12.74
CA ILE A 533 -8.38 -12.48 -12.57
C ILE A 533 -9.47 -11.92 -11.62
N TYR A 534 -9.09 -11.23 -10.55
CA TYR A 534 -10.02 -10.52 -9.64
C TYR A 534 -10.92 -9.55 -10.40
N LYS A 535 -10.33 -8.62 -11.15
CA LYS A 535 -11.07 -7.57 -11.88
C LYS A 535 -12.01 -8.17 -12.92
N ILE A 536 -11.55 -9.22 -13.61
CA ILE A 536 -12.33 -9.94 -14.62
C ILE A 536 -13.48 -10.72 -13.99
N LEU A 537 -13.24 -11.47 -12.90
CA LEU A 537 -14.29 -12.25 -12.24
C LEU A 537 -15.35 -11.33 -11.64
N ARG A 538 -14.94 -10.26 -10.94
CA ARG A 538 -15.85 -9.22 -10.45
C ARG A 538 -16.73 -8.69 -11.58
N PHE A 539 -16.13 -8.16 -12.67
CA PHE A 539 -16.84 -7.71 -13.87
C PHE A 539 -17.88 -8.71 -14.40
N CYS A 540 -17.57 -10.01 -14.42
CA CYS A 540 -18.50 -11.04 -14.89
C CYS A 540 -19.73 -11.19 -13.98
N MET A 541 -19.60 -10.95 -12.67
CA MET A 541 -20.74 -10.91 -11.74
C MET A 541 -21.72 -9.79 -12.07
N GLU A 542 -21.24 -8.70 -12.70
CA GLU A 542 -21.92 -7.41 -12.72
C GLU A 542 -22.93 -7.22 -13.85
N ALA A 543 -22.77 -7.96 -14.94
CA ALA A 543 -23.62 -7.86 -16.11
C ALA A 543 -24.46 -9.13 -16.34
N ASP A 544 -25.45 -8.99 -17.21
CA ASP A 544 -26.31 -10.06 -17.76
C ASP A 544 -25.52 -10.92 -18.76
N LEU A 545 -24.46 -11.57 -18.24
CA LEU A 545 -23.45 -12.35 -18.95
C LEU A 545 -23.64 -13.86 -18.72
N PRO A 546 -23.23 -14.70 -19.69
CA PRO A 546 -23.34 -16.16 -19.63
C PRO A 546 -22.24 -16.77 -18.73
N THR A 547 -22.29 -16.39 -17.45
CA THR A 547 -21.23 -16.67 -16.47
C THR A 547 -21.10 -18.14 -16.09
N GLU A 548 -22.07 -18.98 -16.40
CA GLU A 548 -21.96 -20.44 -16.33
C GLU A 548 -20.77 -20.98 -17.14
N GLN A 549 -20.34 -20.29 -18.19
CA GLN A 549 -19.15 -20.63 -18.99
C GLN A 549 -17.82 -20.47 -18.22
N LEU A 550 -17.81 -19.75 -17.09
CA LEU A 550 -16.63 -19.59 -16.24
C LEU A 550 -16.46 -20.71 -15.22
N ILE A 551 -17.52 -21.48 -14.93
CA ILE A 551 -17.49 -22.54 -13.90
C ILE A 551 -16.37 -23.57 -14.13
N PRO A 552 -16.17 -24.13 -15.34
CA PRO A 552 -15.08 -25.08 -15.58
C PRO A 552 -13.68 -24.46 -15.43
N ILE A 553 -13.56 -23.16 -15.73
CA ILE A 553 -12.31 -22.40 -15.63
C ILE A 553 -11.97 -22.17 -14.15
N LEU A 554 -12.96 -21.76 -13.35
CA LEU A 554 -12.81 -21.55 -11.91
C LEU A 554 -12.47 -22.83 -11.15
N VAL A 555 -13.16 -23.94 -11.43
CA VAL A 555 -12.83 -25.25 -10.83
C VAL A 555 -11.36 -25.61 -11.13
N LYS A 556 -10.93 -25.52 -12.38
CA LYS A 556 -9.53 -25.77 -12.77
C LYS A 556 -8.53 -24.84 -12.07
N LEU A 557 -8.88 -23.57 -11.81
CA LEU A 557 -8.04 -22.64 -11.04
C LEU A 557 -7.96 -23.05 -9.56
N ILE A 558 -9.08 -23.42 -8.93
CA ILE A 558 -9.13 -23.90 -7.53
C ILE A 558 -8.32 -25.19 -7.34
N ASP A 559 -8.38 -26.11 -8.32
CA ASP A 559 -7.67 -27.39 -8.30
C ASP A 559 -6.15 -27.25 -8.51
N SER A 560 -5.70 -26.16 -9.15
CA SER A 560 -4.28 -25.93 -9.48
C SER A 560 -3.58 -24.86 -8.64
N GLU A 561 -4.34 -24.00 -7.95
CA GLU A 561 -3.81 -22.96 -7.07
C GLU A 561 -3.32 -23.54 -5.73
N LYS A 562 -2.11 -23.14 -5.33
CA LYS A 562 -1.43 -23.61 -4.11
C LYS A 562 -1.39 -22.56 -3.00
N ARG A 563 -1.75 -21.31 -3.28
CA ARG A 563 -1.85 -20.20 -2.33
C ARG A 563 -3.26 -20.17 -1.73
N PRO A 564 -3.47 -20.47 -0.43
CA PRO A 564 -4.81 -20.62 0.16
C PRO A 564 -5.70 -19.40 -0.09
N LEU A 565 -5.16 -18.19 0.10
CA LEU A 565 -5.79 -16.90 -0.18
C LEU A 565 -6.41 -16.80 -1.59
N GLN A 566 -5.70 -17.28 -2.61
CA GLN A 566 -6.14 -17.17 -4.00
C GLN A 566 -7.10 -18.30 -4.38
N LYS A 567 -6.86 -19.51 -3.85
CA LYS A 567 -7.77 -20.65 -3.97
C LYS A 567 -9.13 -20.34 -3.33
N HIS A 568 -9.12 -19.79 -2.11
CA HIS A 568 -10.30 -19.31 -1.41
C HIS A 568 -11.07 -18.31 -2.29
N PHE A 569 -10.42 -17.25 -2.77
CA PHE A 569 -11.06 -16.23 -3.60
C PHE A 569 -11.74 -16.78 -4.87
N PHE A 570 -11.10 -17.72 -5.58
CA PHE A 570 -11.69 -18.38 -6.74
C PHE A 570 -12.90 -19.24 -6.36
N ALA A 571 -12.83 -19.93 -5.21
CA ALA A 571 -13.93 -20.72 -4.67
C ALA A 571 -15.10 -19.86 -4.17
N THR A 572 -14.84 -18.68 -3.57
CA THR A 572 -15.86 -17.65 -3.32
C THR A 572 -16.60 -17.34 -4.62
N HIS A 573 -15.88 -16.93 -5.67
CA HIS A 573 -16.50 -16.53 -6.94
C HIS A 573 -17.27 -17.67 -7.61
N LEU A 574 -16.77 -18.90 -7.55
CA LEU A 574 -17.48 -20.08 -8.01
C LEU A 574 -18.79 -20.32 -7.25
N ALA A 575 -18.80 -20.12 -5.93
CA ALA A 575 -20.00 -20.26 -5.11
C ALA A 575 -21.05 -19.18 -5.45
N ILE A 576 -20.65 -17.92 -5.69
CA ILE A 576 -21.58 -16.86 -6.15
C ILE A 576 -22.16 -17.19 -7.54
N LEU A 577 -21.39 -17.80 -8.44
CA LEU A 577 -21.92 -18.31 -9.71
C LEU A 577 -22.92 -19.45 -9.51
N TYR A 578 -22.69 -20.37 -8.57
CA TYR A 578 -23.68 -21.38 -8.23
C TYR A 578 -24.98 -20.77 -7.68
N MET A 579 -24.92 -19.70 -6.88
CA MET A 579 -26.11 -18.97 -6.44
C MET A 579 -26.90 -18.34 -7.59
N ARG A 580 -26.23 -17.63 -8.52
CA ARG A 580 -26.90 -17.03 -9.69
C ARG A 580 -27.62 -18.06 -10.56
N LEU A 581 -27.21 -19.34 -10.47
CA LEU A 581 -27.82 -20.48 -11.15
C LEU A 581 -28.80 -21.29 -10.26
N GLY A 582 -29.17 -20.80 -9.06
CA GLY A 582 -30.09 -21.46 -8.13
C GLY A 582 -29.53 -22.74 -7.47
N LYS A 583 -28.22 -23.00 -7.56
CA LYS A 583 -27.55 -24.22 -7.10
C LYS A 583 -27.03 -24.04 -5.67
N PHE A 584 -27.92 -23.64 -4.75
CA PHE A 584 -27.59 -23.22 -3.39
C PHE A 584 -26.77 -24.26 -2.62
N GLU A 585 -27.07 -25.56 -2.75
CA GLU A 585 -26.29 -26.63 -2.09
C GLU A 585 -24.83 -26.71 -2.57
N LYS A 586 -24.56 -26.39 -3.84
CA LYS A 586 -23.19 -26.31 -4.36
C LYS A 586 -22.48 -25.06 -3.87
N ALA A 587 -23.18 -23.92 -3.80
CA ALA A 587 -22.63 -22.71 -3.19
C ALA A 587 -22.29 -22.96 -1.71
N ARG A 588 -23.22 -23.57 -0.95
CA ARG A 588 -23.07 -23.95 0.45
C ARG A 588 -21.79 -24.76 0.68
N GLN A 589 -21.58 -25.84 -0.08
CA GLN A 589 -20.39 -26.69 0.05
C GLN A 589 -19.09 -25.88 -0.02
N TYR A 590 -18.91 -25.08 -1.09
CA TYR A 590 -17.70 -24.25 -1.25
C TYR A 590 -17.53 -23.19 -0.14
N TYR A 591 -18.60 -22.74 0.52
CA TYR A 591 -18.50 -21.84 1.67
C TYR A 591 -18.21 -22.56 3.00
N THR A 592 -18.85 -23.70 3.25
CA THR A 592 -18.65 -24.50 4.46
C THR A 592 -17.22 -25.06 4.52
N ASP A 593 -16.71 -25.59 3.40
CA ASP A 593 -15.34 -26.13 3.29
C ASP A 593 -14.26 -25.05 3.53
N LEU A 594 -14.59 -23.77 3.38
CA LEU A 594 -13.70 -22.62 3.58
C LEU A 594 -13.88 -21.89 4.92
N GLY A 595 -14.82 -22.31 5.78
CA GLY A 595 -15.31 -21.48 6.90
C GLY A 595 -14.23 -20.95 7.84
N GLN A 596 -13.26 -21.78 8.24
CA GLN A 596 -12.14 -21.36 9.10
C GLN A 596 -11.03 -20.66 8.31
N GLU A 597 -10.63 -21.18 7.14
CA GLU A 597 -9.64 -20.54 6.28
C GLU A 597 -10.04 -19.09 5.94
N PHE A 598 -11.34 -18.85 5.75
CA PHE A 598 -11.91 -17.53 5.57
C PHE A 598 -11.69 -16.66 6.82
N ILE A 599 -12.13 -17.08 8.00
CA ILE A 599 -11.97 -16.33 9.26
C ILE A 599 -10.49 -15.96 9.50
N ASP A 600 -9.57 -16.89 9.25
CA ASP A 600 -8.13 -16.65 9.37
C ASP A 600 -7.63 -15.62 8.35
N LEU A 601 -8.16 -15.64 7.11
CA LEU A 601 -7.89 -14.65 6.06
C LEU A 601 -8.38 -13.24 6.46
N LEU A 602 -9.59 -13.15 7.02
CA LEU A 602 -10.20 -11.88 7.43
C LEU A 602 -9.38 -11.20 8.54
N ILE A 603 -8.85 -12.00 9.47
CA ILE A 603 -7.93 -11.55 10.52
C ILE A 603 -6.59 -11.08 9.94
N GLN A 604 -6.03 -11.81 8.97
CA GLN A 604 -4.76 -11.48 8.34
C GLN A 604 -4.80 -10.19 7.52
N PHE A 605 -5.95 -9.81 6.94
CA PHE A 605 -6.12 -8.56 6.20
C PHE A 605 -6.56 -7.40 7.12
N PRO A 606 -5.70 -6.41 7.43
CA PRO A 606 -6.02 -5.31 8.36
C PRO A 606 -7.11 -4.37 7.85
N ASN A 607 -7.28 -4.27 6.53
CA ASN A 607 -8.31 -3.44 5.91
C ASN A 607 -9.12 -4.25 4.89
N PRO A 608 -10.08 -5.04 5.36
CA PRO A 608 -11.20 -5.44 4.53
C PRO A 608 -12.04 -4.17 4.32
N GLY A 609 -11.75 -3.45 3.23
CA GLY A 609 -12.78 -2.62 2.61
C GLY A 609 -14.00 -3.50 2.30
N TRP A 610 -15.17 -2.88 2.15
CA TRP A 610 -16.43 -3.59 1.98
C TRP A 610 -16.59 -4.18 0.57
N SER A 611 -15.62 -5.01 0.18
CA SER A 611 -15.57 -5.59 -1.14
C SER A 611 -16.71 -6.57 -1.34
N VAL A 612 -17.23 -6.56 -2.56
CA VAL A 612 -17.87 -7.66 -3.31
C VAL A 612 -17.71 -9.05 -2.67
N SER A 613 -16.49 -9.49 -2.34
CA SER A 613 -16.22 -10.79 -1.71
C SER A 613 -16.98 -11.01 -0.39
N TRP A 614 -17.07 -9.98 0.47
CA TRP A 614 -17.87 -10.00 1.70
C TRP A 614 -19.35 -10.02 1.38
N LYS A 615 -19.85 -9.03 0.64
CA LYS A 615 -21.27 -8.89 0.30
C LYS A 615 -21.84 -10.20 -0.25
N TYR A 616 -21.15 -10.82 -1.20
CA TYR A 616 -21.64 -12.06 -1.82
C TYR A 616 -21.37 -13.33 -1.00
N SER A 617 -20.50 -13.29 0.02
CA SER A 617 -20.43 -14.35 1.04
C SER A 617 -21.57 -14.23 2.07
N VAL A 618 -21.93 -12.99 2.44
CA VAL A 618 -23.10 -12.68 3.27
C VAL A 618 -24.39 -13.11 2.56
N GLU A 619 -24.61 -12.63 1.32
CA GLU A 619 -25.75 -13.04 0.49
C GLU A 619 -25.80 -14.57 0.29
N ALA A 620 -24.66 -15.27 0.28
CA ALA A 620 -24.64 -16.73 0.16
C ALA A 620 -25.08 -17.49 1.41
N ILE A 621 -24.64 -17.05 2.58
CA ILE A 621 -25.12 -17.57 3.86
C ILE A 621 -26.62 -17.27 4.02
N GLN A 622 -27.11 -16.13 3.50
CA GLN A 622 -28.53 -15.79 3.50
C GLN A 622 -29.38 -16.63 2.52
N LEU A 623 -28.88 -16.87 1.29
CA LEU A 623 -29.63 -17.54 0.22
C LEU A 623 -29.56 -19.07 0.26
N ALA A 624 -28.53 -19.65 0.87
CA ALA A 624 -28.53 -21.07 1.20
C ALA A 624 -29.41 -21.33 2.44
N PRO A 625 -30.34 -22.31 2.42
CA PRO A 625 -31.14 -22.67 3.58
C PRO A 625 -30.28 -23.47 4.58
N LEU A 626 -29.43 -22.78 5.33
CA LEU A 626 -28.69 -23.27 6.49
C LEU A 626 -29.64 -23.53 7.67
N GLN A 627 -29.28 -24.51 8.52
CA GLN A 627 -30.02 -24.74 9.76
C GLN A 627 -29.63 -23.69 10.81
N ASP A 628 -30.55 -23.33 11.72
CA ASP A 628 -30.34 -22.31 12.77
C ASP A 628 -29.03 -22.46 13.61
N LYS A 629 -28.42 -23.64 13.63
CA LYS A 629 -27.14 -23.90 14.33
C LYS A 629 -25.89 -23.51 13.51
N GLU A 630 -25.96 -23.55 12.18
CA GLU A 630 -24.82 -23.38 11.29
C GLU A 630 -24.45 -21.90 11.15
N ASP A 631 -25.45 -21.04 10.88
CA ASP A 631 -25.32 -19.57 10.89
C ASP A 631 -24.65 -19.06 12.17
N PHE A 632 -25.15 -19.53 13.33
CA PHE A 632 -24.59 -19.16 14.64
C PHE A 632 -23.17 -19.66 14.84
N THR A 633 -22.79 -20.81 14.29
CA THR A 633 -21.43 -21.34 14.44
C THR A 633 -20.42 -20.47 13.70
N PHE A 634 -20.71 -20.07 12.46
CA PHE A 634 -19.84 -19.13 11.72
C PHE A 634 -19.73 -17.76 12.42
N VAL A 635 -20.85 -17.17 12.83
CA VAL A 635 -20.86 -15.84 13.47
C VAL A 635 -20.17 -15.87 14.84
N ASN A 636 -20.34 -16.92 15.65
CA ASN A 636 -19.59 -17.08 16.90
C ASN A 636 -18.10 -17.22 16.65
N ASN A 637 -17.68 -18.07 15.70
CA ASN A 637 -16.27 -18.30 15.39
C ASN A 637 -15.60 -17.02 14.90
N LEU A 638 -16.23 -16.29 13.95
CA LEU A 638 -15.75 -14.99 13.48
C LEU A 638 -15.64 -13.99 14.64
N MET A 639 -16.63 -13.92 15.53
CA MET A 639 -16.63 -12.97 16.65
C MET A 639 -15.61 -13.31 17.73
N GLU A 640 -15.34 -14.58 17.99
CA GLU A 640 -14.28 -15.00 18.92
C GLU A 640 -12.89 -14.80 18.32
N ALA A 641 -12.69 -15.16 17.06
CA ALA A 641 -11.41 -15.02 16.39
C ALA A 641 -11.06 -13.53 16.16
N ALA A 642 -12.04 -12.69 15.78
CA ALA A 642 -11.89 -11.25 15.74
C ALA A 642 -11.58 -10.62 17.12
N ARG A 643 -12.18 -11.15 18.20
CA ARG A 643 -11.86 -10.73 19.58
C ARG A 643 -10.42 -11.10 19.96
N LYS A 644 -9.98 -12.33 19.65
CA LYS A 644 -8.58 -12.79 19.84
C LYS A 644 -7.58 -11.95 19.05
N ALA A 645 -7.95 -11.50 17.85
CA ALA A 645 -7.15 -10.65 16.98
C ALA A 645 -7.20 -9.14 17.31
N GLY A 646 -8.00 -8.71 18.29
CA GLY A 646 -8.22 -7.28 18.57
C GLY A 646 -8.98 -6.51 17.48
N ARG A 647 -9.57 -7.22 16.51
CA ARG A 647 -10.22 -6.66 15.32
C ARG A 647 -11.64 -6.23 15.64
N GLN A 648 -11.81 -4.96 16.01
CA GLN A 648 -13.11 -4.40 16.37
C GLN A 648 -14.04 -4.26 15.15
N ASP A 649 -13.50 -3.89 14.00
CA ASP A 649 -14.18 -3.84 12.70
C ASP A 649 -14.91 -5.15 12.40
N LEU A 650 -14.19 -6.28 12.51
CA LEU A 650 -14.74 -7.62 12.29
C LEU A 650 -15.78 -8.02 13.35
N GLN A 651 -15.60 -7.57 14.61
CA GLN A 651 -16.60 -7.78 15.66
C GLN A 651 -17.90 -7.00 15.40
N ILE A 652 -17.82 -5.81 14.80
CA ILE A 652 -19.02 -5.03 14.43
C ILE A 652 -19.71 -5.68 13.22
N ILE A 653 -18.97 -6.12 12.20
CA ILE A 653 -19.50 -6.90 11.07
C ILE A 653 -20.22 -8.15 11.58
N ALA A 654 -19.61 -8.91 12.50
CA ALA A 654 -20.22 -10.07 13.15
C ALA A 654 -21.50 -9.73 13.96
N GLN A 655 -21.68 -8.49 14.44
CA GLN A 655 -22.94 -8.05 15.06
C GLN A 655 -23.99 -7.67 14.00
N PHE A 656 -23.62 -7.12 12.84
CA PHE A 656 -24.57 -6.91 11.73
C PHE A 656 -25.15 -8.23 11.19
N PHE A 657 -24.36 -9.31 11.13
CA PHE A 657 -24.90 -10.66 10.87
C PHE A 657 -25.99 -11.08 11.87
N TYR A 658 -25.83 -10.80 13.18
CA TYR A 658 -26.89 -11.05 14.16
C TYR A 658 -28.11 -10.14 13.96
N ALA A 659 -27.92 -8.91 13.49
CA ALA A 659 -29.03 -8.03 13.13
C ALA A 659 -29.84 -8.58 11.95
N GLN A 660 -29.17 -9.03 10.89
CA GLN A 660 -29.78 -9.72 9.74
C GLN A 660 -30.56 -10.96 10.16
N TYR A 661 -29.97 -11.82 11.02
CA TYR A 661 -30.68 -12.98 11.57
C TYR A 661 -31.93 -12.54 12.36
N HIS A 662 -31.84 -11.51 13.20
CA HIS A 662 -33.01 -11.00 13.91
C HIS A 662 -34.07 -10.39 12.98
N ALA A 663 -33.69 -9.80 11.85
CA ALA A 663 -34.63 -9.32 10.84
C ALA A 663 -35.33 -10.49 10.10
N LYS A 664 -34.57 -11.49 9.64
CA LYS A 664 -35.05 -12.72 8.95
C LYS A 664 -36.14 -13.48 9.73
N TYR A 665 -36.07 -13.44 11.07
CA TYR A 665 -37.05 -14.06 11.97
C TYR A 665 -37.96 -13.04 12.70
N GLU A 666 -38.14 -11.84 12.13
CA GLU A 666 -38.99 -10.74 12.63
C GLU A 666 -38.79 -10.28 14.09
N ARG A 667 -37.62 -10.58 14.69
CA ARG A 667 -37.29 -10.28 16.11
C ARG A 667 -36.90 -8.81 16.30
N LYS A 668 -37.82 -7.89 15.95
CA LYS A 668 -37.64 -6.42 15.92
C LYS A 668 -36.99 -5.85 17.19
N ASN A 669 -37.37 -6.33 18.37
CA ASN A 669 -36.79 -5.91 19.66
C ASN A 669 -35.33 -6.35 19.87
N ALA A 670 -34.88 -7.43 19.24
CA ALA A 670 -33.50 -7.89 19.30
C ALA A 670 -32.64 -7.16 18.25
N LEU A 671 -33.16 -7.00 17.02
CA LEU A 671 -32.59 -6.16 15.97
C LEU A 671 -32.28 -4.74 16.49
N ALA A 672 -33.27 -4.08 17.11
CA ALA A 672 -33.09 -2.74 17.66
C ALA A 672 -32.01 -2.67 18.75
N LYS A 673 -31.89 -3.69 19.61
CA LYS A 673 -30.83 -3.76 20.63
C LYS A 673 -29.43 -3.91 20.03
N VAL A 674 -29.28 -4.65 18.93
CA VAL A 674 -28.00 -4.76 18.21
C VAL A 674 -27.61 -3.41 17.62
N TYR A 675 -28.51 -2.75 16.89
CA TYR A 675 -28.27 -1.42 16.31
C TYR A 675 -27.95 -0.38 17.40
N GLN A 676 -28.68 -0.37 18.52
CA GLN A 676 -28.41 0.51 19.66
C GLN A 676 -27.00 0.28 20.25
N LYS A 677 -26.60 -0.99 20.48
CA LYS A 677 -25.27 -1.36 20.98
C LYS A 677 -24.14 -0.97 20.01
N LEU A 678 -24.41 -1.01 18.70
CA LEU A 678 -23.48 -0.53 17.69
C LEU A 678 -23.50 0.99 17.52
N GLY A 679 -24.49 1.70 18.05
CA GLY A 679 -24.65 3.14 17.83
C GLY A 679 -25.04 3.47 16.39
N THR A 680 -25.67 2.52 15.68
CA THR A 680 -26.08 2.65 14.27
C THR A 680 -27.57 3.01 14.22
N PRO A 681 -28.02 3.97 13.39
CA PRO A 681 -29.43 4.15 13.07
C PRO A 681 -29.95 3.00 12.19
N LEU A 682 -31.21 2.59 12.35
CA LEU A 682 -31.86 1.70 11.39
C LEU A 682 -32.09 2.43 10.06
N GLU A 683 -32.01 1.72 8.93
CA GLU A 683 -32.21 2.24 7.56
C GLU A 683 -33.40 3.20 7.45
N ASN A 684 -34.56 2.77 7.96
CA ASN A 684 -35.82 3.49 7.89
C ASN A 684 -35.87 4.79 8.71
N VAL A 685 -34.86 5.06 9.54
CA VAL A 685 -34.70 6.34 10.25
C VAL A 685 -34.12 7.40 9.32
N TRP A 686 -33.36 7.01 8.30
CA TRP A 686 -32.87 7.95 7.30
C TRP A 686 -33.99 8.45 6.39
N PHE A 687 -34.00 9.76 6.20
CA PHE A 687 -34.78 10.44 5.18
C PHE A 687 -33.79 10.97 4.14
N VAL A 688 -33.98 10.64 2.86
CA VAL A 688 -32.97 10.85 1.80
C VAL A 688 -33.54 11.55 0.57
N ILE A 689 -32.66 12.23 -0.18
CA ILE A 689 -33.02 12.88 -1.46
C ILE A 689 -31.86 12.89 -2.48
N GLY A 690 -32.21 12.70 -3.75
CA GLY A 690 -31.33 12.65 -4.91
C GLY A 690 -32.05 11.99 -6.11
N PRO A 691 -31.40 11.77 -7.26
CA PRO A 691 -30.03 12.15 -7.58
C PRO A 691 -29.96 13.58 -8.14
N PHE A 692 -29.17 14.43 -7.50
CA PHE A 692 -28.81 15.75 -8.05
C PHE A 692 -27.68 15.60 -9.07
N ALA A 693 -27.82 16.13 -10.28
CA ALA A 693 -26.83 15.92 -11.34
C ALA A 693 -25.48 16.61 -11.05
N ASN A 694 -24.44 15.82 -10.82
CA ASN A 694 -23.09 16.26 -10.44
C ASN A 694 -22.26 16.66 -11.68
N ARG A 695 -22.50 17.87 -12.22
CA ARG A 695 -21.67 18.49 -13.27
C ARG A 695 -20.67 19.53 -12.76
N SER A 696 -20.82 19.95 -11.51
CA SER A 696 -20.06 21.06 -10.91
C SER A 696 -19.18 20.61 -9.74
N GLY A 697 -19.04 19.30 -9.54
CA GLY A 697 -18.20 18.66 -8.55
C GLY A 697 -18.73 18.68 -7.11
N PHE A 698 -17.97 18.02 -6.24
CA PHE A 698 -18.25 17.83 -4.82
C PHE A 698 -18.55 19.13 -4.02
N ASP A 699 -17.86 20.23 -4.34
CA ASP A 699 -18.03 21.51 -3.65
C ASP A 699 -19.23 22.34 -4.11
N HIS A 700 -19.94 21.91 -5.18
CA HIS A 700 -21.16 22.59 -5.60
C HIS A 700 -22.23 22.47 -4.52
N VAL A 701 -22.78 23.60 -4.09
CA VAL A 701 -23.82 23.68 -3.06
C VAL A 701 -25.17 23.39 -3.71
N PHE A 702 -25.75 22.22 -3.43
CA PHE A 702 -27.11 21.90 -3.89
C PHE A 702 -28.15 22.40 -2.86
N PRO A 703 -29.44 22.53 -3.24
CA PRO A 703 -30.45 23.18 -2.41
C PRO A 703 -30.58 22.75 -0.93
N PRO A 704 -30.43 21.46 -0.52
CA PRO A 704 -30.60 21.10 0.89
C PRO A 704 -29.48 21.59 1.83
N GLU A 705 -28.33 22.06 1.32
CA GLU A 705 -27.16 22.42 2.15
C GLU A 705 -27.27 23.75 2.92
N ARG A 706 -28.30 24.57 2.69
CA ARG A 706 -28.45 25.90 3.34
C ARG A 706 -29.74 26.06 4.14
N SER A 707 -30.79 25.35 3.76
CA SER A 707 -32.08 25.36 4.44
C SER A 707 -32.83 24.09 4.01
N ILE A 708 -32.65 23.01 4.78
CA ILE A 708 -33.40 21.77 4.59
C ILE A 708 -34.90 22.10 4.70
N LYS A 709 -35.65 21.65 3.70
CA LYS A 709 -37.11 21.64 3.71
C LYS A 709 -37.58 20.28 3.24
N LEU A 710 -38.29 19.56 4.11
CA LEU A 710 -38.67 18.17 3.88
C LEU A 710 -39.92 18.01 3.02
N ASP A 711 -40.81 19.00 3.04
CA ASP A 711 -42.02 19.12 2.23
C ASP A 711 -41.74 19.44 0.75
N THR A 712 -40.59 20.07 0.49
CA THR A 712 -40.28 20.75 -0.76
C THR A 712 -39.77 19.76 -1.81
N SER A 713 -40.24 19.92 -3.06
CA SER A 713 -39.75 19.13 -4.20
C SER A 713 -38.77 19.94 -5.06
N TYR A 714 -37.68 19.30 -5.47
CA TYR A 714 -36.52 19.94 -6.12
C TYR A 714 -36.33 19.42 -7.55
N GLN A 715 -35.92 20.28 -8.48
CA GLN A 715 -35.70 19.89 -9.88
C GLN A 715 -34.24 19.52 -10.16
N SER A 716 -34.01 18.36 -10.78
CA SER A 716 -32.69 17.88 -11.20
C SER A 716 -32.79 17.11 -12.51
N ALA A 717 -32.07 17.53 -13.55
CA ALA A 717 -31.99 16.83 -14.85
C ALA A 717 -33.36 16.41 -15.46
N GLY A 718 -34.40 17.22 -15.28
CA GLY A 718 -35.77 16.95 -15.75
C GLY A 718 -36.60 16.01 -14.85
N ARG A 719 -36.09 15.66 -13.66
CA ARG A 719 -36.79 14.89 -12.63
C ARG A 719 -37.22 15.79 -11.48
N ASN A 720 -38.42 15.55 -10.94
CA ASN A 720 -38.86 16.12 -9.67
C ASN A 720 -38.43 15.19 -8.52
N LEU A 721 -37.52 15.67 -7.68
CA LEU A 721 -37.00 14.95 -6.51
C LEU A 721 -37.79 15.34 -5.26
N ARG A 722 -37.98 14.39 -4.34
CA ARG A 722 -38.58 14.60 -3.02
C ARG A 722 -37.80 13.79 -2.00
N TRP A 723 -37.92 14.17 -0.72
CA TRP A 723 -37.41 13.34 0.36
C TRP A 723 -38.26 12.07 0.53
N GLN A 724 -37.62 10.97 0.89
CA GLN A 724 -38.26 9.66 1.12
C GLN A 724 -37.42 8.84 2.12
N HIS A 725 -38.01 7.81 2.73
CA HIS A 725 -37.26 6.85 3.56
C HIS A 725 -36.48 5.85 2.69
N ILE A 726 -35.38 5.29 3.23
CA ILE A 726 -34.76 4.07 2.71
C ILE A 726 -35.26 2.85 3.48
N ILE A 727 -35.51 1.78 2.73
CA ILE A 727 -35.57 0.40 3.22
C ILE A 727 -34.98 -0.46 2.10
N ASP A 728 -33.70 -0.82 2.22
CA ASP A 728 -33.10 -1.84 1.35
C ASP A 728 -33.30 -3.24 1.95
N GLY A 729 -33.37 -3.34 3.28
CA GLY A 729 -33.63 -4.56 4.02
C GLY A 729 -32.41 -5.44 4.19
N ALA A 730 -31.20 -4.93 3.93
CA ALA A 730 -29.95 -5.65 4.10
C ALA A 730 -29.48 -5.68 5.57
N TYR A 731 -29.93 -4.75 6.43
CA TYR A 731 -29.58 -4.65 7.85
C TYR A 731 -28.07 -4.72 8.17
N GLU A 732 -27.24 -4.28 7.21
CA GLU A 732 -25.78 -4.33 7.25
C GLU A 732 -25.13 -3.03 7.75
N GLY A 733 -25.96 -2.05 8.15
CA GLY A 733 -25.53 -0.74 8.68
C GLY A 733 -25.05 0.27 7.63
N TYR A 734 -24.96 -0.15 6.37
CA TYR A 734 -24.82 0.71 5.20
C TYR A 734 -26.16 1.38 4.87
N VAL A 735 -26.13 2.44 4.06
CA VAL A 735 -27.32 3.16 3.58
C VAL A 735 -27.26 3.23 2.06
N ASP A 736 -27.85 2.25 1.36
CA ASP A 736 -27.79 2.17 -0.11
C ASP A 736 -28.74 3.19 -0.76
N LEU A 737 -28.19 4.31 -1.20
CA LEU A 737 -28.88 5.35 -1.98
C LEU A 737 -29.23 4.88 -3.40
N ARG A 738 -28.47 3.98 -4.03
CA ARG A 738 -28.72 3.45 -5.38
C ARG A 738 -29.95 2.53 -5.41
N SER A 739 -30.24 1.82 -4.32
CA SER A 739 -31.48 1.03 -4.16
C SER A 739 -32.74 1.87 -4.39
N SER A 740 -32.75 3.10 -3.87
CA SER A 740 -33.97 3.86 -3.58
C SER A 740 -34.08 5.17 -4.36
N LEU A 741 -32.97 5.86 -4.62
CA LEU A 741 -32.94 7.10 -5.43
C LEU A 741 -32.76 6.85 -6.94
N GLN A 742 -32.75 5.57 -7.34
CA GLN A 742 -32.41 5.04 -8.67
C GLN A 742 -30.91 5.16 -9.03
N PRO A 743 -30.34 4.19 -9.77
CA PRO A 743 -29.00 4.31 -10.33
C PRO A 743 -28.81 5.57 -11.18
N SER A 744 -27.82 6.38 -10.81
CA SER A 744 -27.36 7.52 -11.60
C SER A 744 -25.87 7.77 -11.33
N SER A 745 -25.02 7.42 -12.29
CA SER A 745 -23.66 7.96 -12.36
C SER A 745 -23.69 9.49 -12.44
N TRP A 746 -22.64 10.14 -11.97
CA TRP A 746 -22.51 11.60 -11.89
C TRP A 746 -23.69 12.24 -11.14
N ALA A 747 -23.93 11.78 -9.92
CA ALA A 747 -24.96 12.25 -9.00
C ALA A 747 -24.40 12.76 -7.66
N VAL A 748 -25.27 13.41 -6.89
CA VAL A 748 -25.12 13.74 -5.46
C VAL A 748 -26.42 13.37 -4.75
N GLY A 749 -26.30 12.83 -3.54
CA GLY A 749 -27.41 12.43 -2.69
C GLY A 749 -27.19 12.91 -1.25
N TYR A 750 -28.29 13.02 -0.51
CA TYR A 750 -28.29 13.50 0.86
C TYR A 750 -29.07 12.53 1.75
N GLY A 751 -28.60 12.34 2.97
CA GLY A 751 -29.34 11.70 4.06
C GLY A 751 -29.41 12.62 5.27
N VAL A 752 -30.59 12.71 5.90
CA VAL A 752 -30.82 13.48 7.13
C VAL A 752 -31.50 12.62 8.18
N LEU A 753 -31.07 12.78 9.44
CA LEU A 753 -31.75 12.31 10.64
C LEU A 753 -31.47 13.23 11.83
N TYR A 754 -32.10 12.95 12.97
CA TYR A 754 -31.78 13.59 14.23
C TYR A 754 -31.27 12.58 15.26
N VAL A 755 -30.24 12.98 16.02
CA VAL A 755 -29.65 12.24 17.14
C VAL A 755 -30.12 12.91 18.43
N ASN A 756 -31.09 12.29 19.10
CA ASN A 756 -31.57 12.72 20.40
C ASN A 756 -30.55 12.35 21.48
N SER A 757 -30.09 13.32 22.26
CA SER A 757 -29.21 13.11 23.41
C SER A 757 -29.88 13.63 24.69
N PRO A 758 -29.83 12.92 25.83
CA PRO A 758 -30.49 13.37 27.06
C PRO A 758 -29.74 14.52 27.74
N ASP A 759 -28.44 14.69 27.47
CA ASP A 759 -27.54 15.65 28.11
C ASP A 759 -26.49 16.20 27.12
N ARG A 760 -25.53 16.99 27.62
CA ARG A 760 -24.47 17.60 26.80
C ARG A 760 -23.17 16.78 26.89
N ARG A 761 -23.03 15.79 26.01
CA ARG A 761 -21.88 14.86 26.00
C ARG A 761 -20.98 14.98 24.76
N LYS A 762 -19.72 14.59 24.90
CA LYS A 762 -18.82 14.32 23.76
C LYS A 762 -19.15 12.95 23.17
N VAL A 763 -19.14 12.85 21.84
CA VAL A 763 -19.29 11.58 21.11
C VAL A 763 -18.34 11.55 19.91
N GLN A 764 -18.15 10.37 19.33
CA GLN A 764 -17.53 10.21 18.03
C GLN A 764 -18.61 9.90 16.99
N LEU A 765 -18.72 10.72 15.95
CA LEU A 765 -19.45 10.37 14.74
C LEU A 765 -18.48 9.56 13.87
N ARG A 766 -18.80 8.31 13.58
CA ARG A 766 -18.00 7.45 12.71
C ARG A 766 -18.69 7.36 11.36
N VAL A 767 -17.97 7.68 10.29
CA VAL A 767 -18.49 7.75 8.92
C VAL A 767 -17.53 7.06 7.96
N ALA A 768 -18.09 6.44 6.93
CA ALA A 768 -17.38 5.91 5.79
C ALA A 768 -18.32 6.03 4.58
N SER A 769 -17.78 6.35 3.40
CA SER A 769 -18.57 6.63 2.20
C SER A 769 -17.72 6.39 0.96
N ASP A 770 -18.30 5.76 -0.04
CA ASP A 770 -17.58 5.23 -1.22
C ASP A 770 -17.02 6.32 -2.14
N GLU A 771 -17.44 7.57 -1.94
CA GLU A 771 -16.84 8.73 -2.58
C GLU A 771 -16.73 9.94 -1.62
N ALA A 772 -16.51 11.11 -2.21
CA ALA A 772 -16.47 12.39 -1.54
C ALA A 772 -17.74 12.67 -0.74
N CYS A 773 -17.56 12.95 0.55
CA CYS A 773 -18.65 13.10 1.51
C CYS A 773 -18.46 14.31 2.42
N LYS A 774 -19.57 14.98 2.76
CA LYS A 774 -19.63 16.08 3.74
C LYS A 774 -20.64 15.76 4.82
N MET A 775 -20.30 16.10 6.06
CA MET A 775 -21.16 15.90 7.22
C MET A 775 -21.32 17.20 8.01
N TRP A 776 -22.57 17.57 8.27
CA TRP A 776 -22.95 18.71 9.11
C TRP A 776 -23.63 18.22 10.39
N LEU A 777 -23.33 18.89 11.51
CA LEU A 777 -24.01 18.76 12.79
C LEU A 777 -24.62 20.12 13.13
N ASN A 778 -25.95 20.19 13.29
CA ASN A 778 -26.69 21.41 13.58
C ASN A 778 -26.29 22.56 12.62
N ASP A 779 -26.39 22.28 11.31
CA ASP A 779 -26.05 23.16 10.17
C ASP A 779 -24.58 23.63 10.08
N LYS A 780 -23.72 23.26 11.03
CA LYS A 780 -22.27 23.48 10.95
C LYS A 780 -21.58 22.29 10.27
N LEU A 781 -20.82 22.56 9.20
CA LEU A 781 -19.93 21.55 8.60
C LEU A 781 -18.89 21.11 9.64
N VAL A 782 -18.87 19.82 9.98
CA VAL A 782 -17.94 19.24 10.95
C VAL A 782 -16.86 18.36 10.32
N TRP A 783 -17.11 17.81 9.13
CA TRP A 783 -16.16 16.98 8.40
C TRP A 783 -16.45 16.98 6.90
N GLN A 784 -15.38 16.84 6.10
CA GLN A 784 -15.45 16.50 4.69
C GLN A 784 -14.20 15.72 4.26
N ALA A 785 -14.34 14.83 3.28
CA ALA A 785 -13.23 14.23 2.55
C ALA A 785 -13.58 14.10 1.07
N TYR A 786 -12.58 14.14 0.19
CA TYR A 786 -12.74 13.77 -1.22
C TYR A 786 -11.97 12.47 -1.48
N ARG A 787 -12.70 11.41 -1.86
CA ARG A 787 -12.17 10.07 -2.14
C ARG A 787 -12.98 9.38 -3.23
N THR A 788 -12.51 8.22 -3.69
CA THR A 788 -13.17 7.37 -4.69
C THR A 788 -12.85 5.90 -4.40
N GLY A 789 -13.87 5.08 -4.17
CA GLY A 789 -13.78 3.63 -3.93
C GLY A 789 -14.22 3.20 -2.53
N GLU A 790 -14.63 1.94 -2.42
CA GLU A 790 -15.10 1.25 -1.20
C GLU A 790 -14.32 1.68 0.06
N VAL A 791 -15.02 2.31 1.01
CA VAL A 791 -14.40 2.74 2.27
C VAL A 791 -14.77 1.75 3.40
N PRO A 792 -13.78 1.24 4.17
CA PRO A 792 -14.04 0.39 5.33
C PRO A 792 -14.96 1.05 6.36
N LEU A 793 -15.69 0.22 7.11
CA LEU A 793 -16.43 0.66 8.29
C LEU A 793 -15.52 1.45 9.27
N ASP A 794 -16.08 2.48 9.92
CA ASP A 794 -15.41 3.32 10.93
C ASP A 794 -14.18 4.14 10.44
N HIS A 795 -13.89 4.17 9.14
CA HIS A 795 -12.67 4.81 8.60
C HIS A 795 -12.44 6.26 9.07
N ASP A 796 -13.48 7.10 9.12
CA ASP A 796 -13.35 8.48 9.59
C ASP A 796 -14.09 8.69 10.91
N ILE A 797 -13.34 9.17 11.92
CA ILE A 797 -13.82 9.34 13.29
C ILE A 797 -13.80 10.83 13.66
N VAL A 798 -14.98 11.42 13.76
CA VAL A 798 -15.18 12.86 13.97
C VAL A 798 -15.67 13.11 15.40
N ALA A 799 -14.80 13.61 16.26
CA ALA A 799 -15.16 13.95 17.64
C ALA A 799 -16.00 15.24 17.70
N VAL A 800 -17.21 15.14 18.26
CA VAL A 800 -18.16 16.26 18.37
C VAL A 800 -18.76 16.36 19.79
N VAL A 801 -19.54 17.41 20.03
CA VAL A 801 -20.38 17.56 21.23
C VAL A 801 -21.83 17.55 20.78
N LEU A 802 -22.63 16.64 21.35
CA LEU A 802 -24.09 16.70 21.24
C LEU A 802 -24.64 17.62 22.33
N HIS A 803 -25.75 18.27 22.02
CA HIS A 803 -26.53 19.08 22.96
C HIS A 803 -27.75 18.29 23.44
N PRO A 804 -28.34 18.62 24.61
CA PRO A 804 -29.57 17.99 25.07
C PRO A 804 -30.71 18.23 24.06
N GLY A 805 -31.49 17.20 23.77
CA GLY A 805 -32.53 17.22 22.73
C GLY A 805 -32.04 16.70 21.38
N ASP A 806 -32.74 17.08 20.32
CA ASP A 806 -32.54 16.57 18.96
C ASP A 806 -31.43 17.32 18.21
N ASN A 807 -30.34 16.61 17.85
CA ASN A 807 -29.22 17.15 17.09
C ASN A 807 -29.32 16.72 15.63
N LYS A 808 -29.40 17.67 14.70
CA LYS A 808 -29.58 17.40 13.26
C LYS A 808 -28.26 16.95 12.62
N ILE A 809 -28.29 15.81 11.94
CA ILE A 809 -27.18 15.29 11.11
C ILE A 809 -27.62 15.36 9.65
N LEU A 810 -26.85 16.07 8.82
CA LEU A 810 -26.94 16.01 7.35
C LEU A 810 -25.66 15.37 6.82
N ILE A 811 -25.82 14.42 5.89
CA ILE A 811 -24.73 13.80 5.13
C ILE A 811 -24.98 14.02 3.64
N LYS A 812 -23.94 14.37 2.89
CA LYS A 812 -23.91 14.51 1.42
C LYS A 812 -22.90 13.52 0.86
N VAL A 813 -23.28 12.70 -0.13
CA VAL A 813 -22.37 11.76 -0.80
C VAL A 813 -22.49 11.88 -2.33
N THR A 814 -21.36 11.88 -3.04
CA THR A 814 -21.33 11.85 -4.51
C THR A 814 -21.44 10.42 -5.06
N ASN A 815 -21.78 10.32 -6.35
CA ASN A 815 -21.53 9.14 -7.17
C ASN A 815 -20.95 9.66 -8.50
N SER A 816 -19.75 9.24 -8.88
CA SER A 816 -19.13 9.54 -10.16
C SER A 816 -19.53 8.49 -11.19
N ILE A 817 -19.23 7.23 -10.92
CA ILE A 817 -19.69 6.04 -11.65
C ILE A 817 -20.00 4.98 -10.60
N GLU A 818 -20.57 3.85 -11.01
CA GLU A 818 -20.80 2.72 -10.13
C GLU A 818 -21.84 3.03 -9.03
N ASP A 819 -21.39 2.75 -7.78
CA ASP A 819 -22.07 1.94 -5.14
C ASP A 819 -22.25 2.90 -3.86
N TRP A 820 -23.49 3.37 -3.67
CA TRP A 820 -23.73 4.78 -3.39
C TRP A 820 -24.33 4.91 -2.01
N GLY A 821 -23.51 5.25 -1.04
CA GLY A 821 -24.00 5.25 0.32
C GLY A 821 -22.95 5.63 1.32
N PHE A 822 -23.23 5.27 2.55
CA PHE A 822 -22.37 5.53 3.68
C PHE A 822 -22.73 4.63 4.85
N TYR A 823 -21.72 4.36 5.68
CA TYR A 823 -21.93 3.96 7.07
C TYR A 823 -21.98 5.21 7.95
N PHE A 824 -22.83 5.20 8.98
CA PHE A 824 -22.84 6.24 10.01
C PHE A 824 -23.15 5.65 11.38
N ARG A 825 -22.33 5.99 12.39
CA ARG A 825 -22.49 5.53 13.77
C ARG A 825 -22.18 6.65 14.77
N VAL A 826 -22.81 6.61 15.95
CA VAL A 826 -22.56 7.53 17.07
C VAL A 826 -22.06 6.72 18.26
N THR A 827 -20.79 6.89 18.62
CA THR A 827 -20.09 6.03 19.59
C THR A 827 -19.39 6.82 20.69
N ASP A 828 -19.00 6.11 21.76
CA ASP A 828 -17.96 6.54 22.67
C ASP A 828 -16.55 6.49 22.01
N GLU A 829 -15.49 6.66 22.80
CA GLU A 829 -14.11 6.61 22.28
C GLU A 829 -13.62 5.19 21.99
N GLN A 830 -14.29 4.20 22.59
CA GLN A 830 -14.05 2.77 22.44
C GLN A 830 -14.86 2.17 21.28
N GLY A 831 -15.63 2.98 20.54
CA GLY A 831 -16.40 2.54 19.37
C GLY A 831 -17.70 1.79 19.71
N ALA A 832 -18.19 1.86 20.95
CA ALA A 832 -19.47 1.29 21.36
C ALA A 832 -20.60 2.34 21.30
N GLY A 833 -21.82 1.88 21.03
CA GLY A 833 -23.01 2.73 21.00
C GLY A 833 -23.57 3.03 22.39
N PHE A 834 -24.08 4.23 22.58
CA PHE A 834 -24.77 4.64 23.80
C PHE A 834 -26.17 4.01 23.87
N SER A 835 -26.62 3.58 25.06
CA SER A 835 -27.93 2.96 25.28
C SER A 835 -29.10 3.95 25.39
N ASP A 836 -28.81 5.23 25.60
CA ASP A 836 -29.77 6.30 25.90
C ASP A 836 -29.90 7.37 24.79
N ILE A 837 -28.96 7.41 23.84
CA ILE A 837 -29.10 8.17 22.58
C ILE A 837 -30.15 7.51 21.69
N LYS A 838 -31.02 8.30 21.05
CA LYS A 838 -32.06 7.78 20.13
C LYS A 838 -31.96 8.41 18.75
N PHE A 839 -32.00 7.59 17.72
CA PHE A 839 -32.10 8.06 16.34
C PHE A 839 -33.56 8.33 15.98
N ARG A 840 -33.86 9.49 15.39
CA ARG A 840 -35.19 9.93 14.98
C ARG A 840 -35.18 10.35 13.52
N SER A 841 -36.22 9.98 12.77
CA SER A 841 -36.36 10.38 11.38
C SER A 841 -36.82 11.83 11.27
N ALA A 842 -36.30 12.54 10.25
CA ALA A 842 -36.41 14.00 10.19
C ALA A 842 -37.85 14.48 9.98
N ASP A 843 -38.65 13.74 9.20
CA ASP A 843 -40.09 13.93 9.01
C ASP A 843 -40.85 14.02 10.34
N ARG A 844 -40.51 13.15 11.31
CA ARG A 844 -41.19 13.07 12.61
C ARG A 844 -40.73 14.17 13.56
N VAL A 845 -39.46 14.54 13.52
CA VAL A 845 -38.93 15.62 14.37
C VAL A 845 -39.47 16.98 13.91
N GLU A 846 -39.47 17.24 12.61
CA GLU A 846 -40.02 18.49 12.07
C GLU A 846 -41.56 18.53 12.19
N GLY A 847 -42.26 17.39 12.09
CA GLY A 847 -43.68 17.27 12.43
C GLY A 847 -43.98 17.57 13.91
N ASP A 848 -43.22 16.98 14.84
CA ASP A 848 -43.32 17.26 16.28
C ASP A 848 -43.03 18.75 16.60
N MET A 849 -42.14 19.40 15.85
CA MET A 849 -41.82 20.82 15.99
C MET A 849 -42.89 21.73 15.41
N ALA A 850 -43.55 21.33 14.32
CA ALA A 850 -44.64 22.09 13.68
C ALA A 850 -45.99 21.96 14.41
N TYR A 851 -46.11 21.00 15.33
CA TYR A 851 -47.29 20.80 16.20
C TYR A 851 -47.21 21.57 17.53
N ARG A 852 -46.04 22.17 17.86
CA ARG A 852 -45.76 22.86 19.12
C ARG A 852 -45.73 24.38 18.99
#